data_AF-A0A8J4VFI4-F1
#
_entry.id   AF-A0A8J4VFI4-F1
#
_cell.length_a   1.000
_cell.length_b   1.000
_cell.length_c   1.000
_cell.angle_alpha   90.00
_cell.angle_beta   90.00
_cell.angle_gamma   90.00
#
_symmetry.space_group_name_H-M   'P 1'
#
loop_
_entity.id
_entity.type
_entity.pdbx_description
1 polymer ?
#
loop_
_entity_poly.entity_id
_entity_poly.type
_entity_poly.pdbx_seq_one_letter_code
_entity_poly.pdbx_strand_id
1 'polypeptide(L)'
;MDEEESEEERSGTSSELVEPVSSKKSVAEESEKKSKKNKKAKVEDGEEEEVKSVEEDPNAVSRFRISAPLKAKLKEKGIEALFPIQAMTFDTILDGSDLVGRARTGQGKTLAFVLPILESLTNGASKASRKTGYGRSPSVLVLLPTRELAKQVAADFDTYGAALGLTTCCLYGGAHMRDQEMKLKRGVDIAIGTPGRIKDHIERGNIDFSSLKFRVLDEADEMLKMGFVDDVELILGKVEDANKVQTLLFSATLPDWVKQIAARFLKSNKKTADLVGNERMKASTNVRHIVLPCSSSARSQLIPDIIRCYSSGGRTIIFTETKDSASQLSGLLPGARPLHGDIQQSQREVTLAGFRSGKFMTLVATNVAARGLDIHDVQLIIQCEPPRDVEDYIHRSGRTGRAGNSGVAVMLYDPRKSNFSRIERESGVKFEHISAPQPADIAKAAGEQAAEMIIQVSDSVIPAFESAAEELLNNSGLSAVALLSKALAKAAGYSEIKKRSLLTSMENYVTVLLEAGTSIYTPSFAFNVLKRFLPEEKVEAVQGLALTADGKGAVFDVPAGDLDTFLAGQENAANVSLEVLKALPPLREREQPRGRFGSGGGFSGGSRFSGGRGGRGGGGGFSGRRNDRFGSSGGRGRGNTGKRCF
;
A
#
# COMPACT_ATOMS: atom_id res chain seq x y z
N MET A 1 63.79 -22.84 -3.83
CA MET A 1 64.12 -23.02 -2.39
C MET A 1 62.87 -23.39 -1.61
N ASP A 2 62.35 -24.62 -1.65
CA ASP A 2 62.36 -25.77 -2.61
C ASP A 2 61.14 -26.62 -2.16
N GLU A 3 60.25 -27.11 -3.03
CA GLU A 3 60.34 -28.30 -3.91
C GLU A 3 60.57 -29.65 -3.20
N GLU A 4 59.63 -30.59 -3.47
CA GLU A 4 59.51 -32.05 -3.23
C GLU A 4 58.06 -32.36 -2.72
N GLU A 5 57.16 -33.02 -3.44
CA GLU A 5 57.10 -34.40 -4.00
C GLU A 5 56.74 -35.51 -2.97
N SER A 6 55.99 -36.58 -3.27
CA SER A 6 55.04 -36.90 -4.37
C SER A 6 54.12 -38.11 -3.98
N GLU A 7 53.72 -38.98 -4.93
CA GLU A 7 52.80 -40.15 -4.84
C GLU A 7 51.28 -39.81 -4.67
N GLU A 8 50.31 -40.06 -5.57
CA GLU A 8 50.00 -41.01 -6.69
C GLU A 8 49.44 -42.42 -6.36
N GLU A 9 48.11 -42.61 -6.52
CA GLU A 9 47.49 -43.85 -7.04
C GLU A 9 46.26 -43.58 -7.95
N ARG A 10 46.45 -43.77 -9.26
CA ARG A 10 45.68 -44.59 -10.26
C ARG A 10 44.20 -44.98 -10.00
N SER A 11 43.30 -45.11 -11.00
CA SER A 11 43.39 -44.90 -12.47
C SER A 11 42.04 -45.08 -13.21
N GLY A 12 41.82 -44.32 -14.31
CA GLY A 12 40.96 -44.70 -15.48
C GLY A 12 39.43 -44.69 -15.29
N THR A 13 38.56 -44.56 -16.31
CA THR A 13 38.58 -44.21 -17.76
C THR A 13 37.14 -43.72 -18.10
N SER A 14 36.81 -42.89 -19.10
CA SER A 14 37.31 -42.82 -20.49
C SER A 14 36.86 -41.52 -21.23
N SER A 15 37.58 -41.19 -22.32
CA SER A 15 37.17 -40.58 -23.62
C SER A 15 35.69 -40.19 -23.90
N GLU A 16 35.33 -39.19 -24.72
CA GLU A 16 36.11 -38.23 -25.57
C GLU A 16 35.25 -37.06 -26.13
N LEU A 17 35.87 -35.88 -26.26
CA LEU A 17 35.90 -34.91 -27.39
C LEU A 17 34.66 -34.42 -28.22
N VAL A 18 34.72 -33.10 -28.53
CA VAL A 18 34.34 -32.39 -29.79
C VAL A 18 32.89 -31.85 -30.00
N GLU A 19 32.80 -30.52 -30.20
CA GLU A 19 31.69 -29.75 -30.80
C GLU A 19 31.94 -29.47 -32.32
N PRO A 20 31.11 -28.68 -33.04
CA PRO A 20 29.71 -28.88 -33.40
C PRO A 20 29.49 -28.86 -34.93
N VAL A 21 28.29 -29.19 -35.45
CA VAL A 21 27.98 -29.13 -36.91
C VAL A 21 26.64 -28.43 -37.21
N SER A 22 26.60 -27.73 -38.36
CA SER A 22 25.58 -26.75 -38.78
C SER A 22 24.62 -27.24 -39.89
N SER A 23 23.38 -26.73 -39.88
CA SER A 23 22.51 -26.50 -41.06
C SER A 23 21.57 -25.32 -40.75
N LYS A 24 21.33 -24.24 -41.55
CA LYS A 24 21.11 -24.03 -43.01
C LYS A 24 19.82 -24.70 -43.52
N LYS A 25 18.98 -24.13 -44.41
CA LYS A 25 19.01 -22.99 -45.40
C LYS A 25 17.52 -22.57 -45.66
N SER A 26 17.03 -21.48 -46.28
CA SER A 26 17.44 -20.12 -46.74
C SER A 26 16.12 -19.28 -46.81
N VAL A 27 15.67 -18.36 -47.70
CA VAL A 27 16.00 -17.70 -49.01
C VAL A 27 15.12 -16.41 -49.05
N ALA A 28 15.45 -15.24 -49.63
CA ALA A 28 16.74 -14.53 -49.76
C ALA A 28 16.53 -13.06 -49.28
N GLU A 29 16.55 -11.93 -50.02
CA GLU A 29 16.84 -11.51 -51.41
C GLU A 29 17.66 -10.17 -51.37
N GLU A 30 18.01 -9.56 -52.51
CA GLU A 30 18.99 -8.44 -52.59
C GLU A 30 18.51 -7.21 -53.39
N SER A 31 19.21 -6.08 -53.22
CA SER A 31 19.49 -5.12 -54.31
C SER A 31 20.68 -4.19 -53.98
N GLU A 32 21.29 -3.57 -55.00
CA GLU A 32 22.72 -3.20 -55.01
C GLU A 32 23.11 -1.75 -54.63
N LYS A 33 24.42 -1.60 -54.37
CA LYS A 33 25.15 -0.33 -54.21
C LYS A 33 25.12 0.56 -55.47
N LYS A 34 25.31 1.88 -55.28
CA LYS A 34 26.01 2.75 -56.25
C LYS A 34 26.83 3.84 -55.57
N SER A 35 27.95 4.22 -56.21
CA SER A 35 29.03 5.03 -55.62
C SER A 35 29.32 6.32 -56.40
N LYS A 36 29.83 7.37 -55.70
CA LYS A 36 30.63 8.55 -56.17
C LYS A 36 30.61 9.67 -55.11
N LYS A 37 31.60 10.57 -54.93
CA LYS A 37 33.05 10.57 -55.30
C LYS A 37 33.78 11.73 -54.57
N ASN A 38 35.02 11.48 -54.10
CA ASN A 38 36.14 12.36 -53.74
C ASN A 38 35.94 13.88 -53.48
N LYS A 39 36.44 14.35 -52.33
CA LYS A 39 37.62 15.26 -52.18
C LYS A 39 37.94 15.46 -50.69
N LYS A 40 39.15 15.68 -50.19
CA LYS A 40 40.55 15.26 -50.48
C LYS A 40 41.39 15.97 -49.40
N ALA A 41 41.74 15.26 -48.34
CA ALA A 41 42.87 15.44 -47.41
C ALA A 41 43.37 16.87 -47.02
N LYS A 42 43.40 17.09 -45.70
CA LYS A 42 44.63 17.46 -44.98
C LYS A 42 44.64 16.69 -43.64
N VAL A 43 45.83 16.35 -43.13
CA VAL A 43 46.04 15.72 -41.81
C VAL A 43 46.92 16.68 -41.00
N GLU A 44 46.57 16.85 -39.73
CA GLU A 44 47.36 17.50 -38.69
C GLU A 44 46.88 16.88 -37.36
N ASP A 45 47.80 16.52 -36.47
CA ASP A 45 47.50 15.71 -35.30
C ASP A 45 46.66 16.46 -34.25
N GLY A 46 45.74 15.73 -33.62
CA GLY A 46 44.91 16.19 -32.51
C GLY A 46 44.31 14.98 -31.79
N GLU A 47 44.35 14.99 -30.46
CA GLU A 47 44.06 13.82 -29.62
C GLU A 47 42.60 13.36 -29.78
N GLU A 48 42.41 12.07 -30.14
CA GLU A 48 41.08 11.46 -30.19
C GLU A 48 40.57 11.16 -28.77
N GLU A 49 39.94 12.15 -28.12
CA GLU A 49 38.96 11.84 -27.08
C GLU A 49 37.84 10.98 -27.73
N GLU A 50 37.58 9.79 -27.17
CA GLU A 50 36.37 9.03 -27.50
C GLU A 50 35.13 9.83 -27.08
N VAL A 51 34.62 10.69 -27.96
CA VAL A 51 33.30 11.29 -27.84
C VAL A 51 32.26 10.20 -28.06
N LYS A 52 32.04 9.40 -27.01
CA LYS A 52 30.93 8.45 -26.92
C LYS A 52 29.66 9.25 -27.17
N SER A 53 29.01 8.94 -28.30
CA SER A 53 27.72 9.52 -28.65
C SER A 53 26.70 9.11 -27.58
N VAL A 54 26.49 9.97 -26.60
CA VAL A 54 25.43 9.81 -25.60
C VAL A 54 24.12 9.85 -26.37
N GLU A 55 23.48 8.69 -26.50
CA GLU A 55 22.11 8.64 -27.01
C GLU A 55 21.22 9.39 -26.02
N GLU A 56 20.81 10.62 -26.39
CA GLU A 56 19.87 11.40 -25.59
C GLU A 56 18.61 10.57 -25.33
N ASP A 57 18.21 10.44 -24.06
CA ASP A 57 16.99 9.73 -23.67
C ASP A 57 15.82 10.18 -24.58
N PRO A 58 15.13 9.27 -25.28
CA PRO A 58 14.01 9.63 -26.15
C PRO A 58 12.88 10.37 -25.40
N ASN A 59 12.83 10.25 -24.07
CA ASN A 59 11.90 10.94 -23.18
C ASN A 59 12.47 12.23 -22.55
N ALA A 60 13.70 12.64 -22.88
CA ALA A 60 14.33 13.85 -22.34
C ALA A 60 13.45 15.10 -22.54
N VAL A 61 13.30 15.91 -21.50
CA VAL A 61 12.45 17.11 -21.49
C VAL A 61 12.85 18.12 -22.57
N SER A 62 14.12 18.11 -23.01
CA SER A 62 14.61 18.87 -24.16
C SER A 62 13.78 18.65 -25.43
N ARG A 63 13.37 17.41 -25.71
CA ARG A 63 12.77 16.93 -26.96
C ARG A 63 11.30 17.34 -27.15
N PHE A 64 10.59 17.69 -26.07
CA PHE A 64 9.17 18.03 -26.10
C PHE A 64 8.91 19.52 -26.29
N ARG A 65 7.71 19.86 -26.81
CA ARG A 65 7.21 21.24 -27.04
C ARG A 65 6.81 21.94 -25.71
N ILE A 66 7.74 21.96 -24.76
CA ILE A 66 7.62 22.64 -23.46
C ILE A 66 8.41 23.96 -23.52
N SER A 67 7.86 25.02 -22.95
CA SER A 67 8.44 26.36 -22.94
C SER A 67 9.62 26.50 -21.96
N ALA A 68 10.52 27.45 -22.20
CA ALA A 68 11.70 27.67 -21.36
C ALA A 68 11.40 27.88 -19.85
N PRO A 69 10.36 28.65 -19.44
CA PRO A 69 10.01 28.77 -18.02
C PRO A 69 9.58 27.44 -17.38
N LEU A 70 8.85 26.60 -18.13
CA LEU A 70 8.38 25.31 -17.63
C LEU A 70 9.51 24.25 -17.64
N LYS A 71 10.40 24.26 -18.66
CA LYS A 71 11.63 23.44 -18.66
C LYS A 71 12.54 23.79 -17.46
N ALA A 72 12.67 25.07 -17.12
CA ALA A 72 13.41 25.51 -15.93
C ALA A 72 12.78 24.98 -14.63
N LYS A 73 11.45 25.05 -14.48
CA LYS A 73 10.76 24.49 -13.29
C LYS A 73 10.77 22.97 -13.20
N LEU A 74 10.81 22.26 -14.32
CA LEU A 74 11.05 20.81 -14.33
C LEU A 74 12.47 20.49 -13.85
N LYS A 75 13.50 21.22 -14.32
CA LYS A 75 14.88 21.03 -13.86
C LYS A 75 15.07 21.39 -12.38
N GLU A 76 14.41 22.43 -11.87
CA GLU A 76 14.37 22.76 -10.43
C GLU A 76 13.78 21.62 -9.56
N LYS A 77 12.98 20.73 -10.16
CA LYS A 77 12.42 19.53 -9.52
C LYS A 77 13.20 18.25 -9.81
N GLY A 78 14.34 18.32 -10.49
CA GLY A 78 15.14 17.15 -10.89
C GLY A 78 14.49 16.32 -12.01
N ILE A 79 13.52 16.86 -12.75
CA ILE A 79 12.83 16.16 -13.83
C ILE A 79 13.54 16.47 -15.15
N GLU A 80 14.49 15.62 -15.53
CA GLU A 80 15.25 15.74 -16.79
C GLU A 80 14.64 14.93 -17.94
N ALA A 81 13.91 13.86 -17.63
CA ALA A 81 13.16 13.04 -18.58
C ALA A 81 11.70 12.83 -18.12
N LEU A 82 10.81 12.62 -19.09
CA LEU A 82 9.38 12.34 -18.87
C LEU A 82 9.13 10.85 -18.64
N PHE A 83 8.15 10.50 -17.81
CA PHE A 83 7.68 9.11 -17.72
C PHE A 83 6.98 8.67 -19.03
N PRO A 84 6.99 7.38 -19.39
CA PRO A 84 6.44 6.92 -20.68
C PRO A 84 5.00 7.36 -20.97
N ILE A 85 4.11 7.46 -19.96
CA ILE A 85 2.74 7.95 -20.18
C ILE A 85 2.74 9.44 -20.56
N GLN A 86 3.61 10.23 -19.94
CA GLN A 86 3.74 11.66 -20.21
C GLN A 86 4.26 11.86 -21.63
N ALA A 87 5.33 11.14 -22.01
CA ALA A 87 5.88 11.16 -23.37
C ALA A 87 4.83 10.77 -24.43
N MET A 88 4.08 9.67 -24.20
CA MET A 88 3.04 9.21 -25.12
C MET A 88 1.85 10.18 -25.26
N THR A 89 1.49 10.91 -24.20
CA THR A 89 0.29 11.76 -24.22
C THR A 89 0.56 13.24 -24.48
N PHE A 90 1.77 13.74 -24.27
CA PHE A 90 2.09 15.17 -24.28
C PHE A 90 1.60 15.86 -25.55
N ASP A 91 2.10 15.43 -26.71
CA ASP A 91 1.77 16.05 -27.99
C ASP A 91 0.30 15.83 -28.37
N THR A 92 -0.23 14.63 -28.12
CA THR A 92 -1.65 14.30 -28.34
C THR A 92 -2.59 15.27 -27.60
N ILE A 93 -2.26 15.64 -26.36
CA ILE A 93 -3.04 16.59 -25.57
C ILE A 93 -2.80 18.01 -26.05
N LEU A 94 -1.54 18.40 -26.32
CA LEU A 94 -1.19 19.75 -26.77
C LEU A 94 -1.86 20.12 -28.10
N ASP A 95 -2.00 19.16 -29.01
CA ASP A 95 -2.66 19.29 -30.32
C ASP A 95 -4.20 19.17 -30.27
N GLY A 96 -4.80 19.18 -29.07
CA GLY A 96 -6.25 19.33 -28.90
C GLY A 96 -7.09 18.03 -28.98
N SER A 97 -6.46 16.85 -29.02
CA SER A 97 -7.20 15.58 -29.07
C SER A 97 -7.73 15.15 -27.70
N ASP A 98 -9.01 14.73 -27.65
CA ASP A 98 -9.54 14.03 -26.48
C ASP A 98 -8.78 12.72 -26.24
N LEU A 99 -8.65 12.29 -24.99
CA LEU A 99 -7.75 11.19 -24.60
C LEU A 99 -8.36 10.28 -23.52
N VAL A 100 -8.18 8.97 -23.67
CA VAL A 100 -8.24 7.99 -22.58
C VAL A 100 -6.81 7.52 -22.25
N GLY A 101 -6.30 7.92 -21.08
CA GLY A 101 -4.98 7.54 -20.56
C GLY A 101 -5.08 6.44 -19.50
N ARG A 102 -4.70 5.21 -19.85
CA ARG A 102 -4.70 4.06 -18.94
C ARG A 102 -3.28 3.77 -18.43
N ALA A 103 -3.05 4.07 -17.16
CA ALA A 103 -1.75 3.91 -16.51
C ALA A 103 -1.90 3.69 -14.99
N ARG A 104 -0.95 2.96 -14.39
CA ARG A 104 -0.96 2.61 -12.97
C ARG A 104 -0.57 3.81 -12.10
N THR A 105 -0.98 3.78 -10.83
CA THR A 105 -0.55 4.73 -9.81
C THR A 105 0.98 4.73 -9.70
N GLY A 106 1.59 5.92 -9.60
CA GLY A 106 3.05 6.09 -9.56
C GLY A 106 3.73 6.27 -10.93
N GLN A 107 3.06 5.99 -12.05
CA GLN A 107 3.62 6.18 -13.41
C GLN A 107 3.59 7.64 -13.91
N GLY A 108 3.51 8.64 -13.02
CA GLY A 108 3.58 10.05 -13.41
C GLY A 108 2.34 10.65 -14.11
N LYS A 109 1.17 10.00 -14.04
CA LYS A 109 -0.09 10.43 -14.70
C LYS A 109 -0.42 11.92 -14.56
N THR A 110 -0.18 12.53 -13.41
CA THR A 110 -0.56 13.92 -13.13
C THR A 110 0.10 14.91 -14.09
N LEU A 111 1.43 14.84 -14.25
CA LEU A 111 2.14 15.71 -15.19
C LEU A 111 1.82 15.41 -16.66
N ALA A 112 1.31 14.21 -16.96
CA ALA A 112 0.90 13.81 -18.30
C ALA A 112 -0.26 14.67 -18.84
N PHE A 113 -1.09 15.24 -17.94
CA PHE A 113 -2.07 16.27 -18.31
C PHE A 113 -1.70 17.69 -17.88
N VAL A 114 -1.05 17.89 -16.72
CA VAL A 114 -0.70 19.24 -16.25
C VAL A 114 0.17 19.99 -17.27
N LEU A 115 1.25 19.38 -17.75
CA LEU A 115 2.22 20.06 -18.63
C LEU A 115 1.61 20.51 -19.97
N PRO A 116 0.95 19.65 -20.78
CA PRO A 116 0.39 20.08 -22.06
C PRO A 116 -0.83 21.00 -21.91
N ILE A 117 -1.60 20.93 -20.80
CA ILE A 117 -2.66 21.92 -20.51
C ILE A 117 -2.04 23.30 -20.26
N LEU A 118 -1.01 23.38 -19.41
CA LEU A 118 -0.31 24.63 -19.12
C LEU A 118 0.26 25.28 -20.38
N GLU A 119 0.91 24.50 -21.25
CA GLU A 119 1.43 24.97 -22.54
C GLU A 119 0.31 25.41 -23.49
N SER A 120 -0.79 24.67 -23.62
CA SER A 120 -1.89 25.05 -24.51
C SER A 120 -2.58 26.36 -24.10
N LEU A 121 -2.67 26.64 -22.79
CA LEU A 121 -3.22 27.89 -22.24
C LEU A 121 -2.31 29.11 -22.43
N THR A 122 -1.01 28.92 -22.60
CA THR A 122 0.00 29.99 -22.47
C THR A 122 0.81 30.21 -23.73
N ASN A 123 1.00 29.18 -24.56
CA ASN A 123 1.76 29.19 -25.81
C ASN A 123 1.01 28.54 -26.99
N GLY A 124 0.10 27.59 -26.72
CA GLY A 124 -0.72 26.92 -27.73
C GLY A 124 -2.07 27.59 -28.02
N ALA A 125 -2.96 26.83 -28.68
CA ALA A 125 -4.19 27.33 -29.29
C ALA A 125 -5.20 27.97 -28.31
N SER A 126 -5.16 27.62 -27.02
CA SER A 126 -6.10 28.19 -26.03
C SER A 126 -5.75 29.62 -25.62
N LYS A 127 -4.49 30.04 -25.81
CA LYS A 127 -3.93 31.35 -25.38
C LYS A 127 -4.80 32.55 -25.78
N ALA A 128 -5.22 32.63 -27.04
CA ALA A 128 -6.02 33.74 -27.56
C ALA A 128 -7.44 33.82 -26.97
N SER A 129 -7.92 32.74 -26.33
CA SER A 129 -9.23 32.68 -25.68
C SER A 129 -9.19 32.88 -24.16
N ARG A 130 -8.00 33.08 -23.56
CA ARG A 130 -7.83 33.29 -22.12
C ARG A 130 -8.29 34.69 -21.73
N LYS A 131 -9.44 34.78 -21.05
CA LYS A 131 -9.89 36.01 -20.38
C LYS A 131 -8.92 36.37 -19.26
N THR A 132 -8.61 37.64 -19.08
CA THR A 132 -7.80 38.16 -17.97
C THR A 132 -8.61 39.15 -17.14
N GLY A 133 -8.25 39.31 -15.85
CA GLY A 133 -8.95 40.22 -14.92
C GLY A 133 -9.81 39.52 -13.87
N TYR A 134 -10.55 40.35 -13.12
CA TYR A 134 -11.36 39.96 -11.98
C TYR A 134 -12.63 39.21 -12.40
N GLY A 135 -13.01 38.18 -11.65
CA GLY A 135 -14.27 37.43 -11.86
C GLY A 135 -14.31 36.55 -13.10
N ARG A 136 -13.16 36.26 -13.73
CA ARG A 136 -13.08 35.34 -14.89
C ARG A 136 -13.46 33.90 -14.53
N SER A 137 -14.28 33.28 -15.38
CA SER A 137 -14.61 31.86 -15.32
C SER A 137 -13.41 30.97 -15.70
N PRO A 138 -13.23 29.79 -15.07
CA PRO A 138 -12.10 28.90 -15.35
C PRO A 138 -12.08 28.34 -16.77
N SER A 139 -10.86 28.13 -17.28
CA SER A 139 -10.59 27.44 -18.55
C SER A 139 -10.23 25.96 -18.37
N VAL A 140 -9.90 25.53 -17.15
CA VAL A 140 -9.61 24.12 -16.81
C VAL A 140 -10.49 23.66 -15.66
N LEU A 141 -11.06 22.45 -15.78
CA LEU A 141 -11.70 21.71 -14.71
C LEU A 141 -10.98 20.37 -14.50
N VAL A 142 -10.68 20.00 -13.26
CA VAL A 142 -10.10 18.70 -12.91
C VAL A 142 -10.92 18.04 -11.80
N LEU A 143 -11.50 16.88 -12.08
CA LEU A 143 -12.31 16.08 -11.15
C LEU A 143 -11.49 14.91 -10.60
N LEU A 144 -11.44 14.82 -9.27
CA LEU A 144 -10.59 13.88 -8.52
C LEU A 144 -11.38 13.28 -7.34
N PRO A 145 -11.26 11.97 -7.05
CA PRO A 145 -12.08 11.31 -6.03
C PRO A 145 -11.81 11.75 -4.58
N THR A 146 -10.62 12.26 -4.26
CA THR A 146 -10.20 12.55 -2.88
C THR A 146 -9.70 13.98 -2.70
N ARG A 147 -9.82 14.50 -1.47
CA ARG A 147 -9.39 15.86 -1.09
C ARG A 147 -7.87 15.98 -1.13
N GLU A 148 -7.20 14.91 -0.75
CA GLU A 148 -5.77 14.72 -0.71
C GLU A 148 -5.18 14.75 -2.13
N LEU A 149 -5.77 14.02 -3.08
CA LEU A 149 -5.37 14.08 -4.50
C LEU A 149 -5.69 15.45 -5.11
N ALA A 150 -6.85 16.05 -4.78
CA ALA A 150 -7.19 17.40 -5.24
C ALA A 150 -6.16 18.44 -4.80
N LYS A 151 -5.68 18.38 -3.55
CA LYS A 151 -4.58 19.22 -3.04
C LYS A 151 -3.26 18.95 -3.73
N GLN A 152 -2.93 17.69 -4.01
CA GLN A 152 -1.69 17.31 -4.70
C GLN A 152 -1.67 17.91 -6.13
N VAL A 153 -2.69 17.62 -6.93
CA VAL A 153 -2.79 18.11 -8.31
C VAL A 153 -2.87 19.64 -8.35
N ALA A 154 -3.49 20.28 -7.35
CA ALA A 154 -3.46 21.73 -7.20
C ALA A 154 -2.05 22.27 -6.88
N ALA A 155 -1.26 21.58 -6.06
CA ALA A 155 0.12 21.97 -5.78
C ALA A 155 1.04 21.82 -7.02
N ASP A 156 0.79 20.84 -7.89
CA ASP A 156 1.44 20.76 -9.21
C ASP A 156 1.05 21.95 -10.09
N PHE A 157 -0.26 22.21 -10.27
CA PHE A 157 -0.72 23.36 -11.06
C PHE A 157 -0.24 24.72 -10.50
N ASP A 158 -0.13 24.88 -9.18
CA ASP A 158 0.46 26.08 -8.57
C ASP A 158 1.98 26.14 -8.82
N THR A 159 2.71 25.02 -8.69
CA THR A 159 4.18 24.96 -8.91
C THR A 159 4.56 25.33 -10.34
N TYR A 160 3.88 24.71 -11.33
CA TYR A 160 4.22 24.84 -12.74
C TYR A 160 3.45 25.99 -13.43
N GLY A 161 2.23 26.28 -12.99
CA GLY A 161 1.37 27.32 -13.56
C GLY A 161 1.64 28.73 -13.03
N ALA A 162 2.12 28.90 -11.80
CA ALA A 162 2.48 30.23 -11.29
C ALA A 162 3.63 30.86 -12.10
N ALA A 163 4.57 30.05 -12.59
CA ALA A 163 5.63 30.48 -13.51
C ALA A 163 5.11 31.01 -14.87
N LEU A 164 3.83 30.75 -15.18
CA LEU A 164 3.13 31.18 -16.39
C LEU A 164 1.95 32.14 -16.08
N GLY A 165 1.91 32.67 -14.86
CA GLY A 165 0.88 33.60 -14.40
C GLY A 165 -0.54 33.01 -14.37
N LEU A 166 -0.69 31.69 -14.20
CA LEU A 166 -1.98 31.01 -14.03
C LEU A 166 -2.37 30.93 -12.55
N THR A 167 -3.68 30.92 -12.26
CA THR A 167 -4.20 30.84 -10.88
C THR A 167 -5.16 29.67 -10.69
N THR A 168 -4.98 28.96 -9.57
CA THR A 168 -5.66 27.72 -9.24
C THR A 168 -6.67 27.88 -8.09
N CYS A 169 -7.78 27.15 -8.15
CA CYS A 169 -8.68 26.95 -7.01
C CYS A 169 -8.89 25.46 -6.72
N CYS A 170 -8.55 25.04 -5.51
CA CYS A 170 -8.80 23.69 -5.01
C CYS A 170 -10.12 23.66 -4.21
N LEU A 171 -11.09 22.89 -4.69
CA LEU A 171 -12.51 22.89 -4.30
C LEU A 171 -12.89 21.53 -3.72
N TYR A 172 -12.90 21.43 -2.39
CA TYR A 172 -13.16 20.18 -1.68
C TYR A 172 -13.96 20.40 -0.38
N GLY A 173 -14.72 19.38 0.01
CA GLY A 173 -15.50 19.38 1.25
C GLY A 173 -14.62 19.36 2.51
N GLY A 174 -15.18 19.78 3.65
CA GLY A 174 -14.45 19.86 4.93
C GLY A 174 -13.58 21.11 5.09
N ALA A 175 -13.29 21.86 4.03
CA ALA A 175 -12.78 23.23 4.10
C ALA A 175 -13.93 24.26 4.06
N HIS A 176 -13.67 25.47 4.53
CA HIS A 176 -14.67 26.55 4.54
C HIS A 176 -15.14 26.89 3.11
N MET A 177 -16.46 27.00 2.95
CA MET A 177 -17.08 27.33 1.66
C MET A 177 -16.73 28.77 1.23
N ARG A 178 -16.81 29.72 2.17
CA ARG A 178 -16.61 31.15 1.90
C ARG A 178 -15.25 31.47 1.29
N ASP A 179 -14.19 30.73 1.64
CA ASP A 179 -12.85 30.95 1.10
C ASP A 179 -12.73 30.48 -0.35
N GLN A 180 -13.43 29.39 -0.69
CA GLN A 180 -13.56 28.89 -2.06
C GLN A 180 -14.41 29.87 -2.89
N GLU A 181 -15.53 30.36 -2.34
CA GLU A 181 -16.37 31.41 -2.95
C GLU A 181 -15.59 32.71 -3.19
N MET A 182 -14.78 33.17 -2.23
CA MET A 182 -13.94 34.37 -2.39
C MET A 182 -12.81 34.19 -3.41
N LYS A 183 -12.23 32.99 -3.54
CA LYS A 183 -11.26 32.71 -4.62
C LYS A 183 -11.94 32.69 -5.99
N LEU A 184 -13.06 31.98 -6.15
CA LEU A 184 -13.81 31.92 -7.41
C LEU A 184 -14.30 33.32 -7.83
N LYS A 185 -14.84 34.12 -6.91
CA LYS A 185 -15.31 35.49 -7.21
C LYS A 185 -14.19 36.45 -7.65
N ARG A 186 -12.94 36.21 -7.26
CA ARG A 186 -11.77 36.94 -7.79
C ARG A 186 -11.41 36.54 -9.22
N GLY A 187 -11.88 35.40 -9.68
CA GLY A 187 -11.57 34.83 -11.00
C GLY A 187 -10.31 33.97 -10.97
N VAL A 188 -10.41 32.77 -11.55
CA VAL A 188 -9.32 31.78 -11.60
C VAL A 188 -9.24 31.14 -12.97
N ASP A 189 -8.06 30.66 -13.36
CA ASP A 189 -7.89 29.99 -14.65
C ASP A 189 -8.17 28.48 -14.55
N ILE A 190 -7.88 27.88 -13.39
CA ILE A 190 -7.89 26.42 -13.18
C ILE A 190 -8.72 26.08 -11.93
N ALA A 191 -9.74 25.23 -12.08
CA ALA A 191 -10.56 24.71 -10.98
C ALA A 191 -10.33 23.20 -10.82
N ILE A 192 -10.02 22.76 -9.60
CA ILE A 192 -9.63 21.38 -9.27
C ILE A 192 -10.45 20.95 -8.06
N GLY A 193 -11.07 19.77 -8.06
CA GLY A 193 -11.87 19.40 -6.90
C GLY A 193 -12.53 18.03 -6.89
N THR A 194 -13.15 17.74 -5.75
CA THR A 194 -14.00 16.56 -5.53
C THR A 194 -15.40 16.79 -6.11
N PRO A 195 -16.00 15.86 -6.87
CA PRO A 195 -17.25 16.08 -7.61
C PRO A 195 -18.36 16.77 -6.81
N GLY A 196 -18.79 16.24 -5.66
CA GLY A 196 -19.85 16.84 -4.85
C GLY A 196 -19.58 18.30 -4.43
N ARG A 197 -18.31 18.72 -4.28
CA ARG A 197 -17.98 20.13 -4.00
C ARG A 197 -17.98 21.01 -5.24
N ILE A 198 -17.58 20.48 -6.40
CA ILE A 198 -17.75 21.19 -7.66
C ILE A 198 -19.25 21.43 -7.92
N LYS A 199 -20.08 20.41 -7.68
CA LYS A 199 -21.55 20.49 -7.71
C LYS A 199 -22.12 21.53 -6.73
N ASP A 200 -21.70 21.55 -5.46
CA ASP A 200 -22.07 22.60 -4.49
C ASP A 200 -21.92 24.02 -5.10
N HIS A 201 -20.79 24.27 -5.79
CA HIS A 201 -20.50 25.57 -6.39
C HIS A 201 -21.33 25.86 -7.64
N ILE A 202 -21.63 24.85 -8.47
CA ILE A 202 -22.52 24.99 -9.64
C ILE A 202 -23.94 25.34 -9.19
N GLU A 203 -24.49 24.60 -8.22
CA GLU A 203 -25.86 24.78 -7.73
C GLU A 203 -26.06 26.14 -7.05
N ARG A 204 -24.99 26.74 -6.52
CA ARG A 204 -24.97 28.10 -5.96
C ARG A 204 -24.71 29.21 -6.97
N GLY A 205 -24.37 28.89 -8.23
CA GLY A 205 -23.90 29.89 -9.20
C GLY A 205 -22.54 30.51 -8.86
N ASN A 206 -21.74 29.85 -8.03
CA ASN A 206 -20.39 30.30 -7.62
C ASN A 206 -19.31 30.03 -8.69
N ILE A 207 -19.59 29.16 -9.67
CA ILE A 207 -18.69 28.76 -10.74
C ILE A 207 -19.45 28.66 -12.06
N ASP A 208 -18.79 29.04 -13.15
CA ASP A 208 -19.30 29.03 -14.52
C ASP A 208 -18.31 28.27 -15.42
N PHE A 209 -18.83 27.56 -16.43
CA PHE A 209 -18.05 26.79 -17.40
C PHE A 209 -18.21 27.27 -18.86
N SER A 210 -18.86 28.41 -19.11
CA SER A 210 -18.98 29.05 -20.44
C SER A 210 -17.64 29.24 -21.16
N SER A 211 -16.56 29.37 -20.39
CA SER A 211 -15.20 29.70 -20.86
C SER A 211 -14.23 28.52 -20.75
N LEU A 212 -14.75 27.32 -20.47
CA LEU A 212 -13.96 26.10 -20.31
C LEU A 212 -13.25 25.71 -21.62
N LYS A 213 -12.07 25.09 -21.49
CA LYS A 213 -11.23 24.58 -22.59
C LYS A 213 -10.81 23.14 -22.34
N PHE A 214 -10.53 22.80 -21.08
CA PHE A 214 -10.13 21.47 -20.66
C PHE A 214 -11.04 20.95 -19.55
N ARG A 215 -11.43 19.69 -19.64
CA ARG A 215 -11.94 18.94 -18.49
C ARG A 215 -11.21 17.61 -18.33
N VAL A 216 -10.75 17.33 -17.12
CA VAL A 216 -9.98 16.15 -16.77
C VAL A 216 -10.73 15.35 -15.71
N LEU A 217 -10.85 14.04 -15.92
CA LEU A 217 -11.20 13.08 -14.88
C LEU A 217 -9.94 12.25 -14.59
N ASP A 218 -9.43 12.20 -13.36
CA ASP A 218 -8.35 11.27 -12.96
C ASP A 218 -8.76 10.46 -11.73
N GLU A 219 -8.24 9.22 -11.64
CA GLU A 219 -8.76 8.12 -10.83
C GLU A 219 -10.29 7.95 -11.03
N ALA A 220 -10.74 7.94 -12.30
CA ALA A 220 -12.15 7.86 -12.68
C ALA A 220 -12.84 6.56 -12.21
N ASP A 221 -12.12 5.44 -12.22
CA ASP A 221 -12.56 4.17 -11.63
C ASP A 221 -12.78 4.25 -10.11
N GLU A 222 -12.07 5.12 -9.41
CA GLU A 222 -12.30 5.38 -7.98
C GLU A 222 -13.43 6.38 -7.73
N MET A 223 -13.72 7.30 -8.65
CA MET A 223 -14.93 8.14 -8.58
C MET A 223 -16.22 7.29 -8.65
N LEU A 224 -16.22 6.22 -9.47
CA LEU A 224 -17.29 5.22 -9.49
C LEU A 224 -17.45 4.52 -8.12
N LYS A 225 -16.36 3.95 -7.60
CA LYS A 225 -16.36 3.21 -6.31
C LYS A 225 -16.75 4.08 -5.11
N MET A 226 -16.52 5.39 -5.19
CA MET A 226 -16.94 6.36 -4.17
C MET A 226 -18.35 6.92 -4.37
N GLY A 227 -19.09 6.47 -5.40
CA GLY A 227 -20.49 6.84 -5.62
C GLY A 227 -20.71 8.20 -6.27
N PHE A 228 -19.67 8.85 -6.82
CA PHE A 228 -19.79 10.18 -7.43
C PHE A 228 -20.39 10.17 -8.86
N VAL A 229 -21.10 9.11 -9.25
CA VAL A 229 -21.66 8.93 -10.61
C VAL A 229 -22.54 10.10 -11.02
N ASP A 230 -23.60 10.37 -10.24
CA ASP A 230 -24.57 11.42 -10.55
C ASP A 230 -23.95 12.82 -10.50
N ASP A 231 -23.02 13.05 -9.56
CA ASP A 231 -22.30 14.31 -9.42
C ASP A 231 -21.41 14.57 -10.64
N VAL A 232 -20.62 13.58 -11.08
CA VAL A 232 -19.77 13.68 -12.27
C VAL A 232 -20.60 13.90 -13.52
N GLU A 233 -21.69 13.16 -13.72
CA GLU A 233 -22.54 13.33 -14.90
C GLU A 233 -23.25 14.70 -14.94
N LEU A 234 -23.70 15.21 -13.79
CA LEU A 234 -24.27 16.55 -13.67
C LEU A 234 -23.21 17.61 -14.04
N ILE A 235 -21.99 17.50 -13.52
CA ILE A 235 -20.90 18.44 -13.83
C ILE A 235 -20.53 18.41 -15.31
N LEU A 236 -20.40 17.21 -15.90
CA LEU A 236 -20.08 17.06 -17.32
C LEU A 236 -21.21 17.53 -18.25
N GLY A 237 -22.47 17.45 -17.79
CA GLY A 237 -23.65 17.97 -18.47
C GLY A 237 -23.86 19.49 -18.37
N LYS A 238 -23.06 20.20 -17.56
CA LYS A 238 -23.08 21.67 -17.43
C LYS A 238 -22.14 22.39 -18.41
N VAL A 239 -21.53 21.67 -19.33
CA VAL A 239 -20.71 22.22 -20.42
C VAL A 239 -21.56 22.38 -21.67
N GLU A 240 -21.88 23.62 -22.04
CA GLU A 240 -22.82 23.94 -23.14
C GLU A 240 -22.37 23.44 -24.52
N ASP A 241 -21.07 23.55 -24.81
CA ASP A 241 -20.48 23.08 -26.07
C ASP A 241 -19.32 22.12 -25.81
N ALA A 242 -19.64 20.82 -25.81
CA ALA A 242 -18.68 19.75 -25.64
C ALA A 242 -17.68 19.59 -26.81
N ASN A 243 -17.92 20.20 -27.98
CA ASN A 243 -16.95 20.19 -29.09
C ASN A 243 -15.82 21.19 -28.85
N LYS A 244 -16.14 22.34 -28.23
CA LYS A 244 -15.17 23.39 -27.85
C LYS A 244 -14.32 23.06 -26.62
N VAL A 245 -14.63 22.00 -25.88
CA VAL A 245 -13.87 21.53 -24.71
C VAL A 245 -13.13 20.24 -25.06
N GLN A 246 -11.85 20.16 -24.70
CA GLN A 246 -11.05 18.95 -24.77
C GLN A 246 -11.26 18.12 -23.49
N THR A 247 -11.57 16.83 -23.66
CA THR A 247 -11.84 15.94 -22.52
C THR A 247 -10.75 14.89 -22.39
N LEU A 248 -10.13 14.84 -21.21
CA LEU A 248 -9.10 13.87 -20.85
C LEU A 248 -9.62 12.96 -19.72
N LEU A 249 -9.46 11.66 -19.87
CA LEU A 249 -9.85 10.67 -18.85
C LEU A 249 -8.65 9.80 -18.51
N PHE A 250 -8.19 9.89 -17.26
CA PHE A 250 -7.13 9.07 -16.70
C PHE A 250 -7.68 8.07 -15.68
N SER A 251 -7.27 6.81 -15.80
CA SER A 251 -7.79 5.72 -14.96
C SER A 251 -6.79 4.56 -14.90
N ALA A 252 -6.83 3.73 -13.87
CA ALA A 252 -6.04 2.50 -13.84
C ALA A 252 -6.80 1.35 -14.57
N THR A 253 -8.11 1.30 -14.33
CA THR A 253 -9.05 0.33 -14.92
C THR A 253 -10.13 1.04 -15.74
N LEU A 254 -10.82 0.28 -16.60
CA LEU A 254 -11.94 0.77 -17.40
C LEU A 254 -13.19 -0.09 -17.12
N PRO A 255 -13.85 0.05 -15.96
CA PRO A 255 -15.16 -0.54 -15.72
C PRO A 255 -16.23 0.08 -16.64
N ASP A 256 -17.38 -0.55 -16.79
CA ASP A 256 -18.33 -0.20 -17.86
C ASP A 256 -18.91 1.22 -17.73
N TRP A 257 -19.08 1.76 -16.52
CA TRP A 257 -19.42 3.18 -16.36
C TRP A 257 -18.31 4.11 -16.88
N VAL A 258 -17.04 3.81 -16.62
CA VAL A 258 -15.92 4.60 -17.18
C VAL A 258 -15.90 4.51 -18.71
N LYS A 259 -16.24 3.34 -19.29
CA LYS A 259 -16.43 3.20 -20.76
C LYS A 259 -17.61 4.04 -21.26
N GLN A 260 -18.73 4.09 -20.53
CA GLN A 260 -19.92 4.87 -20.87
C GLN A 260 -19.64 6.38 -20.81
N ILE A 261 -18.97 6.87 -19.76
CA ILE A 261 -18.47 8.24 -19.67
C ILE A 261 -17.51 8.54 -20.84
N ALA A 262 -16.56 7.62 -21.11
CA ALA A 262 -15.64 7.73 -22.25
C ALA A 262 -16.35 7.75 -23.62
N ALA A 263 -17.52 7.12 -23.75
CA ALA A 263 -18.31 7.10 -24.98
C ALA A 263 -19.23 8.32 -25.14
N ARG A 264 -19.79 8.83 -24.03
CA ARG A 264 -20.78 9.92 -24.01
C ARG A 264 -20.16 11.32 -23.98
N PHE A 265 -19.00 11.48 -23.34
CA PHE A 265 -18.43 12.79 -23.02
C PHE A 265 -17.08 13.10 -23.69
N LEU A 266 -16.48 12.16 -24.42
CA LEU A 266 -15.29 12.38 -25.25
C LEU A 266 -15.64 12.23 -26.74
N LYS A 267 -14.98 13.01 -27.58
CA LYS A 267 -15.17 13.01 -29.04
C LYS A 267 -14.92 11.64 -29.67
N SER A 268 -15.55 11.37 -30.81
CA SER A 268 -15.42 10.10 -31.55
C SER A 268 -13.99 9.83 -32.04
N ASN A 269 -13.21 10.87 -32.31
CA ASN A 269 -11.82 10.80 -32.75
C ASN A 269 -10.77 10.75 -31.61
N LYS A 270 -11.20 10.57 -30.35
CA LYS A 270 -10.33 10.48 -29.18
C LYS A 270 -9.22 9.43 -29.36
N LYS A 271 -8.07 9.70 -28.75
CA LYS A 271 -6.94 8.77 -28.70
C LYS A 271 -6.99 7.93 -27.41
N THR A 272 -6.28 6.81 -27.43
CA THR A 272 -6.05 5.97 -26.25
C THR A 272 -4.56 5.77 -26.08
N ALA A 273 -4.04 6.04 -24.88
CA ALA A 273 -2.68 5.68 -24.48
C ALA A 273 -2.80 4.66 -23.33
N ASP A 274 -2.26 3.46 -23.51
CA ASP A 274 -2.43 2.35 -22.56
C ASP A 274 -1.08 1.71 -22.23
N LEU A 275 -0.61 1.89 -21.00
CA LEU A 275 0.58 1.25 -20.43
C LEU A 275 0.27 0.02 -19.57
N VAL A 276 -1.00 -0.41 -19.52
CA VAL A 276 -1.44 -1.58 -18.75
C VAL A 276 -1.78 -2.74 -19.69
N GLY A 277 -2.29 -2.44 -20.89
CA GLY A 277 -2.52 -3.41 -21.97
C GLY A 277 -3.59 -4.45 -21.65
N ASN A 278 -3.59 -5.55 -22.39
CA ASN A 278 -4.53 -6.66 -22.16
C ASN A 278 -4.18 -7.53 -20.94
N GLU A 279 -3.10 -7.24 -20.23
CA GLU A 279 -2.77 -7.93 -18.98
C GLU A 279 -3.76 -7.53 -17.88
N ARG A 280 -4.06 -8.48 -16.97
CA ARG A 280 -4.61 -8.15 -15.66
C ARG A 280 -3.66 -7.16 -14.97
N MET A 281 -4.18 -6.26 -14.14
CA MET A 281 -3.29 -5.33 -13.44
C MET A 281 -2.28 -6.11 -12.60
N LYS A 282 -1.00 -6.03 -12.98
CA LYS A 282 0.12 -6.47 -12.15
C LYS A 282 0.49 -5.37 -11.17
N ALA A 283 1.04 -5.75 -10.01
CA ALA A 283 1.66 -4.79 -9.11
C ALA A 283 2.97 -4.21 -9.71
N SER A 284 3.71 -3.43 -8.92
CA SER A 284 5.03 -2.93 -9.30
C SER A 284 6.09 -4.04 -9.16
N THR A 285 6.97 -4.19 -10.14
CA THR A 285 8.10 -5.13 -10.09
C THR A 285 9.11 -4.81 -8.98
N ASN A 286 9.15 -3.54 -8.54
CA ASN A 286 10.10 -3.06 -7.54
C ASN A 286 9.61 -3.29 -6.10
N VAL A 287 8.52 -4.06 -5.91
CA VAL A 287 7.93 -4.34 -4.59
C VAL A 287 8.04 -5.83 -4.27
N ARG A 288 8.68 -6.14 -3.14
CA ARG A 288 8.68 -7.48 -2.54
C ARG A 288 7.32 -7.72 -1.89
N HIS A 289 6.58 -8.72 -2.37
CA HIS A 289 5.22 -9.01 -1.93
C HIS A 289 5.20 -10.22 -0.99
N ILE A 290 4.88 -9.99 0.29
CA ILE A 290 4.91 -10.99 1.35
C ILE A 290 3.49 -11.27 1.85
N VAL A 291 3.17 -12.52 2.15
CA VAL A 291 1.93 -12.93 2.83
C VAL A 291 2.24 -13.69 4.11
N LEU A 292 1.53 -13.36 5.20
CA LEU A 292 1.87 -13.79 6.56
C LEU A 292 0.60 -14.12 7.37
N PRO A 293 0.47 -15.33 7.95
CA PRO A 293 -0.68 -15.71 8.75
C PRO A 293 -0.72 -14.97 10.10
N CYS A 294 -1.74 -14.15 10.35
CA CYS A 294 -1.91 -13.39 11.59
C CYS A 294 -3.39 -13.29 11.99
N SER A 295 -3.71 -13.74 13.21
CA SER A 295 -5.03 -13.51 13.82
C SER A 295 -5.22 -12.04 14.16
N SER A 296 -6.46 -11.59 14.29
CA SER A 296 -6.76 -10.17 14.61
C SER A 296 -6.18 -9.71 15.95
N SER A 297 -6.04 -10.61 16.93
CA SER A 297 -5.50 -10.32 18.26
C SER A 297 -3.97 -10.24 18.30
N ALA A 298 -3.26 -10.98 17.45
CA ALA A 298 -1.78 -10.95 17.40
C ALA A 298 -1.23 -9.68 16.72
N ARG A 299 -2.05 -8.92 15.97
CA ARG A 299 -1.61 -7.78 15.14
C ARG A 299 -0.81 -6.72 15.90
N SER A 300 -1.20 -6.38 17.13
CA SER A 300 -0.52 -5.35 17.92
C SER A 300 0.87 -5.76 18.41
N GLN A 301 1.13 -7.06 18.58
CA GLN A 301 2.46 -7.61 18.92
C GLN A 301 3.31 -7.86 17.68
N LEU A 302 2.69 -8.35 16.59
CA LEU A 302 3.40 -8.74 15.38
C LEU A 302 3.83 -7.55 14.50
N ILE A 303 2.98 -6.53 14.36
CA ILE A 303 3.24 -5.39 13.46
C ILE A 303 4.50 -4.59 13.82
N PRO A 304 4.83 -4.30 15.10
CA PRO A 304 6.11 -3.68 15.47
C PRO A 304 7.34 -4.43 14.93
N ASP A 305 7.29 -5.76 14.88
CA ASP A 305 8.41 -6.58 14.43
C ASP A 305 8.45 -6.73 12.91
N ILE A 306 7.29 -6.70 12.24
CA ILE A 306 7.24 -6.53 10.78
C ILE A 306 7.85 -5.18 10.39
N ILE A 307 7.60 -4.12 11.17
CA ILE A 307 8.25 -2.81 10.96
C ILE A 307 9.76 -2.92 11.13
N ARG A 308 10.25 -3.50 12.24
CA ARG A 308 11.70 -3.70 12.46
C ARG A 308 12.37 -4.48 11.32
N CYS A 309 11.81 -5.62 10.91
CA CYS A 309 12.44 -6.48 9.90
C CYS A 309 12.32 -5.99 8.45
N TYR A 310 11.33 -5.16 8.12
CA TYR A 310 11.01 -4.83 6.71
C TYR A 310 10.89 -3.34 6.38
N SER A 311 10.98 -2.42 7.35
CA SER A 311 10.99 -0.97 7.05
C SER A 311 12.38 -0.39 6.76
N SER A 312 13.45 -1.02 7.25
CA SER A 312 14.82 -0.48 7.20
C SER A 312 14.91 0.96 7.73
N GLY A 313 14.23 1.23 8.86
CA GLY A 313 14.09 2.57 9.45
C GLY A 313 13.16 3.53 8.67
N GLY A 314 12.70 3.14 7.49
CA GLY A 314 11.87 3.92 6.60
C GLY A 314 10.39 4.04 7.00
N ARG A 315 9.63 4.82 6.22
CA ARG A 315 8.23 5.09 6.57
C ARG A 315 7.32 3.90 6.26
N THR A 316 6.36 3.67 7.14
CA THR A 316 5.39 2.58 7.07
C THR A 316 3.95 3.10 6.97
N ILE A 317 3.16 2.58 6.01
CA ILE A 317 1.70 2.75 5.99
C ILE A 317 1.02 1.41 6.28
N ILE A 318 0.13 1.41 7.27
CA ILE A 318 -0.67 0.27 7.71
C ILE A 318 -2.12 0.48 7.25
N PHE A 319 -2.67 -0.44 6.47
CA PHE A 319 -4.05 -0.39 5.96
C PHE A 319 -5.00 -1.26 6.78
N THR A 320 -6.12 -0.67 7.22
CA THR A 320 -7.25 -1.37 7.85
C THR A 320 -8.55 -1.09 7.10
N GLU A 321 -9.52 -2.01 7.13
CA GLU A 321 -10.84 -1.75 6.52
C GLU A 321 -11.62 -0.65 7.25
N THR A 322 -11.74 -0.75 8.58
CA THR A 322 -12.56 0.17 9.37
C THR A 322 -11.77 1.29 10.03
N LYS A 323 -12.45 2.43 10.23
CA LYS A 323 -11.93 3.59 10.98
C LYS A 323 -11.64 3.26 12.44
N ASP A 324 -12.44 2.38 13.05
CA ASP A 324 -12.30 2.01 14.45
C ASP A 324 -11.07 1.14 14.65
N SER A 325 -10.79 0.22 13.69
CA SER A 325 -9.54 -0.54 13.64
C SER A 325 -8.33 0.38 13.47
N ALA A 326 -8.43 1.42 12.62
CA ALA A 326 -7.34 2.39 12.44
C ALA A 326 -7.04 3.16 13.73
N SER A 327 -8.07 3.68 14.40
CA SER A 327 -7.94 4.33 15.71
C SER A 327 -7.34 3.38 16.76
N GLN A 328 -7.94 2.21 16.98
CA GLN A 328 -7.51 1.25 17.99
C GLN A 328 -6.06 0.80 17.77
N LEU A 329 -5.72 0.39 16.54
CA LEU A 329 -4.37 -0.06 16.23
C LEU A 329 -3.34 1.09 16.37
N SER A 330 -3.69 2.32 15.98
CA SER A 330 -2.79 3.47 16.19
C SER A 330 -2.57 3.83 17.66
N GLY A 331 -3.53 3.51 18.55
CA GLY A 331 -3.38 3.68 20.00
C GLY A 331 -2.56 2.58 20.67
N LEU A 332 -2.45 1.40 20.04
CA LEU A 332 -1.65 0.27 20.52
C LEU A 332 -0.21 0.27 19.99
N LEU A 333 0.05 0.89 18.84
CA LEU A 333 1.37 0.96 18.22
C LEU A 333 2.13 2.24 18.64
N PRO A 334 3.30 2.14 19.32
CA PRO A 334 4.08 3.31 19.72
C PRO A 334 4.41 4.25 18.55
N GLY A 335 4.15 5.54 18.73
CA GLY A 335 4.44 6.58 17.73
C GLY A 335 3.51 6.59 16.50
N ALA A 336 2.60 5.63 16.35
CA ALA A 336 1.69 5.59 15.20
C ALA A 336 0.62 6.72 15.24
N ARG A 337 0.07 7.08 14.08
CA ARG A 337 -1.07 8.02 13.99
C ARG A 337 -2.17 7.49 13.06
N PRO A 338 -3.46 7.67 13.41
CA PRO A 338 -4.57 7.26 12.56
C PRO A 338 -4.87 8.29 11.46
N LEU A 339 -5.43 7.80 10.35
CA LEU A 339 -5.93 8.60 9.24
C LEU A 339 -7.19 7.97 8.63
N HIS A 340 -8.36 8.46 9.00
CA HIS A 340 -9.67 7.97 8.52
C HIS A 340 -10.70 9.10 8.41
N GLY A 341 -11.92 8.79 7.96
CA GLY A 341 -12.94 9.78 7.57
C GLY A 341 -13.45 10.67 8.71
N ASP A 342 -13.51 10.14 9.94
CA ASP A 342 -13.99 10.88 11.12
C ASP A 342 -12.98 11.93 11.63
N ILE A 343 -11.72 11.86 11.19
CA ILE A 343 -10.69 12.83 11.58
C ILE A 343 -10.95 14.17 10.85
N GLN A 344 -11.00 15.27 11.61
CA GLN A 344 -11.25 16.60 11.07
C GLN A 344 -10.20 16.97 10.01
N GLN A 345 -10.62 17.65 8.94
CA GLN A 345 -9.77 17.95 7.77
C GLN A 345 -8.46 18.68 8.13
N SER A 346 -8.52 19.64 9.05
CA SER A 346 -7.37 20.31 9.67
C SER A 346 -6.37 19.32 10.31
N GLN A 347 -6.87 18.38 11.11
CA GLN A 347 -6.05 17.38 11.79
C GLN A 347 -5.48 16.34 10.81
N ARG A 348 -6.24 15.93 9.77
CA ARG A 348 -5.72 15.09 8.68
C ARG A 348 -4.50 15.73 8.02
N GLU A 349 -4.55 17.03 7.77
CA GLU A 349 -3.45 17.78 7.14
C GLU A 349 -2.22 17.90 8.05
N VAL A 350 -2.41 18.14 9.36
CA VAL A 350 -1.31 18.13 10.34
C VAL A 350 -0.67 16.73 10.45
N THR A 351 -1.47 15.66 10.51
CA THR A 351 -0.97 14.27 10.53
C THR A 351 -0.15 13.96 9.28
N LEU A 352 -0.65 14.30 8.09
CA LEU A 352 0.05 14.07 6.83
C LEU A 352 1.32 14.90 6.67
N ALA A 353 1.32 16.15 7.13
CA ALA A 353 2.53 16.98 7.19
C ALA A 353 3.58 16.38 8.15
N GLY A 354 3.14 15.83 9.29
CA GLY A 354 4.01 15.13 10.24
C GLY A 354 4.69 13.90 9.65
N PHE A 355 3.95 13.04 8.95
CA PHE A 355 4.49 11.84 8.29
C PHE A 355 5.42 12.19 7.12
N ARG A 356 5.06 13.19 6.29
CA ARG A 356 5.93 13.71 5.22
C ARG A 356 7.24 14.33 5.74
N SER A 357 7.24 14.89 6.95
CA SER A 357 8.43 15.47 7.59
C SER A 357 9.13 14.52 8.58
N GLY A 358 8.78 13.22 8.61
CA GLY A 358 9.44 12.22 9.46
C GLY A 358 9.19 12.37 10.97
N LYS A 359 8.26 13.25 11.40
CA LYS A 359 7.93 13.45 12.82
C LYS A 359 7.31 12.21 13.49
N PHE A 360 6.85 11.27 12.67
CA PHE A 360 6.52 9.90 13.05
C PHE A 360 6.59 9.01 11.79
N MET A 361 7.03 7.76 11.94
CA MET A 361 7.28 6.86 10.80
C MET A 361 6.15 5.87 10.49
N THR A 362 5.06 5.86 11.28
CA THR A 362 3.97 4.86 11.14
C THR A 362 2.59 5.51 11.02
N LEU A 363 1.94 5.34 9.86
CA LEU A 363 0.60 5.87 9.57
C LEU A 363 -0.41 4.72 9.45
N VAL A 364 -1.48 4.72 10.25
CA VAL A 364 -2.56 3.72 10.19
C VAL A 364 -3.77 4.32 9.48
N ALA A 365 -4.16 3.81 8.31
CA ALA A 365 -5.14 4.44 7.44
C ALA A 365 -6.19 3.49 6.86
N THR A 366 -7.35 4.03 6.52
CA THR A 366 -8.34 3.34 5.68
C THR A 366 -8.18 3.69 4.20
N ASN A 367 -8.70 2.86 3.31
CA ASN A 367 -8.51 2.97 1.85
C ASN A 367 -8.86 4.36 1.29
N VAL A 368 -10.00 4.91 1.70
CA VAL A 368 -10.47 6.26 1.33
C VAL A 368 -9.49 7.35 1.76
N ALA A 369 -8.86 7.16 2.92
CA ALA A 369 -8.01 8.15 3.55
C ALA A 369 -6.53 8.10 3.11
N ALA A 370 -6.09 7.00 2.51
CA ALA A 370 -4.72 6.80 2.02
C ALA A 370 -4.56 6.84 0.48
N ARG A 371 -5.65 7.03 -0.26
CA ARG A 371 -5.62 7.50 -1.66
C ARG A 371 -5.28 9.00 -1.70
N GLY A 372 -4.77 9.48 -2.83
CA GLY A 372 -4.22 10.84 -2.92
C GLY A 372 -2.98 11.12 -2.04
N LEU A 373 -2.48 10.13 -1.32
CA LEU A 373 -1.22 10.25 -0.59
C LEU A 373 -0.06 10.06 -1.55
N ASP A 374 0.48 11.18 -2.00
CA ASP A 374 1.85 11.25 -2.50
C ASP A 374 2.79 11.61 -1.36
N ILE A 375 3.61 10.63 -1.02
CA ILE A 375 4.57 10.62 0.07
C ILE A 375 5.71 9.74 -0.45
N HIS A 376 6.85 10.36 -0.72
CA HIS A 376 8.04 9.64 -1.14
C HIS A 376 8.59 8.82 0.03
N ASP A 377 9.43 7.83 -0.26
CA ASP A 377 10.17 7.05 0.76
C ASP A 377 9.25 6.47 1.84
N VAL A 378 8.26 5.70 1.37
CA VAL A 378 7.52 4.72 2.16
C VAL A 378 8.12 3.37 1.81
N GLN A 379 8.95 2.80 2.67
CA GLN A 379 9.64 1.54 2.47
C GLN A 379 8.71 0.33 2.68
N LEU A 380 7.72 0.46 3.56
CA LEU A 380 6.89 -0.66 4.00
C LEU A 380 5.38 -0.34 3.92
N ILE A 381 4.64 -1.25 3.30
CA ILE A 381 3.18 -1.28 3.32
C ILE A 381 2.74 -2.53 4.08
N ILE A 382 1.93 -2.37 5.13
CA ILE A 382 1.29 -3.48 5.83
C ILE A 382 -0.20 -3.42 5.53
N GLN A 383 -0.80 -4.53 5.11
CA GLN A 383 -2.25 -4.67 5.00
C GLN A 383 -2.71 -5.63 6.08
N CYS A 384 -3.51 -5.15 7.05
CA CYS A 384 -3.89 -5.97 8.21
C CYS A 384 -4.84 -7.13 7.86
N GLU A 385 -5.52 -7.03 6.72
CA GLU A 385 -6.47 -7.99 6.16
C GLU A 385 -6.35 -7.98 4.63
N PRO A 386 -6.61 -9.10 3.92
CA PRO A 386 -6.64 -9.11 2.47
C PRO A 386 -7.75 -8.17 1.96
N PRO A 387 -7.49 -7.34 0.94
CA PRO A 387 -8.52 -6.49 0.35
C PRO A 387 -9.63 -7.33 -0.31
N ARG A 388 -10.82 -6.73 -0.42
CA ARG A 388 -11.97 -7.31 -1.13
C ARG A 388 -11.72 -7.39 -2.64
N ASP A 389 -11.00 -6.40 -3.16
CA ASP A 389 -10.75 -6.17 -4.57
C ASP A 389 -9.25 -6.02 -4.87
N VAL A 390 -8.87 -6.43 -6.07
CA VAL A 390 -7.47 -6.60 -6.51
C VAL A 390 -6.83 -5.25 -6.83
N GLU A 391 -7.64 -4.36 -7.40
CA GLU A 391 -7.36 -2.95 -7.63
C GLU A 391 -6.86 -2.29 -6.34
N ASP A 392 -7.50 -2.59 -5.22
CA ASP A 392 -7.17 -2.01 -3.93
C ASP A 392 -5.84 -2.55 -3.40
N TYR A 393 -5.53 -3.85 -3.59
CA TYR A 393 -4.18 -4.39 -3.30
C TYR A 393 -3.09 -3.62 -4.04
N ILE A 394 -3.30 -3.36 -5.32
CA ILE A 394 -2.33 -2.72 -6.23
C ILE A 394 -2.21 -1.22 -5.94
N HIS A 395 -3.32 -0.54 -5.64
CA HIS A 395 -3.34 0.89 -5.27
C HIS A 395 -2.75 1.17 -3.88
N ARG A 396 -2.74 0.17 -2.97
CA ARG A 396 -2.07 0.20 -1.67
C ARG A 396 -0.58 -0.13 -1.77
N SER A 397 -0.21 -1.23 -2.44
CA SER A 397 1.20 -1.62 -2.62
C SER A 397 1.97 -0.61 -3.49
N GLY A 398 1.35 -0.01 -4.51
CA GLY A 398 1.89 1.13 -5.28
C GLY A 398 2.04 2.46 -4.51
N ARG A 399 2.00 2.44 -3.18
CA ARG A 399 2.46 3.53 -2.31
C ARG A 399 3.94 3.37 -1.93
N THR A 400 4.49 2.15 -1.98
CA THR A 400 5.93 1.88 -1.95
C THR A 400 6.47 1.55 -3.35
N GLY A 401 7.78 1.31 -3.49
CA GLY A 401 8.42 0.92 -4.76
C GLY A 401 8.30 1.98 -5.87
N ARG A 402 8.53 3.26 -5.53
CA ARG A 402 8.35 4.43 -6.40
C ARG A 402 9.69 5.02 -6.84
N ALA A 403 9.70 5.65 -8.02
CA ALA A 403 10.85 6.40 -8.55
C ALA A 403 12.18 5.60 -8.56
N GLY A 404 12.11 4.33 -8.99
CA GLY A 404 13.26 3.42 -9.02
C GLY A 404 13.49 2.64 -7.73
N ASN A 405 13.23 3.25 -6.57
CA ASN A 405 13.43 2.62 -5.25
C ASN A 405 12.66 1.30 -5.11
N SER A 406 13.23 0.37 -4.33
CA SER A 406 12.56 -0.85 -3.89
C SER A 406 11.53 -0.60 -2.77
N GLY A 407 10.64 -1.55 -2.54
CA GLY A 407 9.65 -1.50 -1.48
C GLY A 407 9.23 -2.88 -0.96
N VAL A 408 8.59 -2.94 0.20
CA VAL A 408 8.02 -4.17 0.76
C VAL A 408 6.52 -4.00 1.02
N ALA A 409 5.71 -4.96 0.58
CA ALA A 409 4.28 -4.99 0.82
C ALA A 409 3.87 -6.31 1.50
N VAL A 410 3.63 -6.25 2.81
CA VAL A 410 3.22 -7.38 3.65
C VAL A 410 1.70 -7.41 3.77
N MET A 411 1.10 -8.57 3.49
CA MET A 411 -0.33 -8.82 3.65
C MET A 411 -0.59 -9.83 4.75
N LEU A 412 -1.28 -9.40 5.80
CA LEU A 412 -1.73 -10.26 6.89
C LEU A 412 -3.06 -10.91 6.51
N TYR A 413 -3.24 -12.18 6.86
CA TYR A 413 -4.51 -12.90 6.71
C TYR A 413 -4.81 -13.77 7.93
N ASP A 414 -6.09 -13.89 8.30
CA ASP A 414 -6.52 -14.85 9.33
C ASP A 414 -6.77 -16.22 8.65
N PRO A 415 -5.96 -17.27 8.93
CA PRO A 415 -6.08 -18.57 8.27
C PRO A 415 -7.44 -19.26 8.49
N ARG A 416 -8.25 -18.80 9.45
CA ARG A 416 -9.56 -19.35 9.77
C ARG A 416 -10.70 -18.66 9.00
N LYS A 417 -10.44 -17.50 8.36
CA LYS A 417 -11.48 -16.62 7.79
C LYS A 417 -11.21 -16.16 6.36
N SER A 418 -9.94 -16.05 5.94
CA SER A 418 -9.56 -15.28 4.75
C SER A 418 -8.67 -16.10 3.82
N ASN A 419 -9.16 -16.39 2.61
CA ASN A 419 -8.36 -16.94 1.52
C ASN A 419 -7.86 -15.80 0.62
N PHE A 420 -6.54 -15.61 0.55
CA PHE A 420 -5.91 -14.55 -0.26
C PHE A 420 -5.58 -14.98 -1.71
N SER A 421 -5.69 -16.27 -2.06
CA SER A 421 -5.31 -16.78 -3.39
C SER A 421 -6.13 -16.17 -4.54
N ARG A 422 -7.29 -15.54 -4.24
CA ARG A 422 -8.00 -14.69 -5.20
C ARG A 422 -7.14 -13.49 -5.62
N ILE A 423 -6.58 -12.76 -4.64
CA ILE A 423 -5.76 -11.56 -4.86
C ILE A 423 -4.48 -11.93 -5.61
N GLU A 424 -3.82 -13.02 -5.22
CA GLU A 424 -2.66 -13.59 -5.94
C GLU A 424 -2.98 -13.88 -7.42
N ARG A 425 -3.98 -14.71 -7.69
CA ARG A 425 -4.38 -15.14 -9.04
C ARG A 425 -4.85 -14.00 -9.95
N GLU A 426 -5.49 -12.98 -9.38
CA GLU A 426 -6.04 -11.86 -10.15
C GLU A 426 -5.07 -10.68 -10.29
N SER A 427 -4.15 -10.46 -9.34
CA SER A 427 -3.05 -9.49 -9.49
C SER A 427 -1.85 -10.03 -10.28
N GLY A 428 -1.72 -11.35 -10.43
CA GLY A 428 -0.54 -11.96 -11.06
C GLY A 428 0.76 -11.76 -10.27
N VAL A 429 0.67 -11.33 -9.02
CA VAL A 429 1.79 -11.25 -8.06
C VAL A 429 2.02 -12.65 -7.50
N LYS A 430 3.25 -13.15 -7.55
CA LYS A 430 3.66 -14.32 -6.75
C LYS A 430 3.99 -13.84 -5.34
N PHE A 431 3.26 -14.30 -4.34
CA PHE A 431 3.57 -13.94 -2.96
C PHE A 431 4.71 -14.79 -2.39
N GLU A 432 5.49 -14.20 -1.49
CA GLU A 432 6.42 -14.90 -0.63
C GLU A 432 5.69 -15.26 0.68
N HIS A 433 5.53 -16.56 0.96
CA HIS A 433 4.80 -17.05 2.12
C HIS A 433 5.77 -17.20 3.29
N ILE A 434 5.68 -16.33 4.29
CA ILE A 434 6.60 -16.30 5.44
C ILE A 434 5.79 -16.45 6.74
N SER A 435 6.39 -17.09 7.74
CA SER A 435 5.92 -17.08 9.13
C SER A 435 6.12 -15.70 9.79
N ALA A 436 5.69 -15.55 11.04
CA ALA A 436 6.05 -14.38 11.84
C ALA A 436 7.57 -14.30 12.08
N PRO A 437 8.19 -13.10 12.03
CA PRO A 437 9.59 -12.90 12.37
C PRO A 437 9.92 -13.44 13.77
N GLN A 438 10.98 -14.23 13.84
CA GLN A 438 11.47 -14.84 15.06
C GLN A 438 12.41 -13.87 15.82
N PRO A 439 12.62 -14.08 17.13
CA PRO A 439 13.45 -13.18 17.93
C PRO A 439 14.86 -12.97 17.39
N ALA A 440 15.43 -13.98 16.71
CA ALA A 440 16.72 -13.88 16.02
C ALA A 440 16.68 -12.96 14.78
N ASP A 441 15.63 -13.06 13.95
CA ASP A 441 15.47 -12.21 12.75
C ASP A 441 15.35 -10.73 13.15
N ILE A 442 14.58 -10.46 14.20
CA ILE A 442 14.30 -9.11 14.68
C ILE A 442 15.53 -8.52 15.37
N ALA A 443 16.24 -9.32 16.18
CA ALA A 443 17.50 -8.91 16.79
C ALA A 443 18.58 -8.64 15.73
N LYS A 444 18.63 -9.44 14.65
CA LYS A 444 19.51 -9.19 13.50
C LYS A 444 19.18 -7.86 12.82
N ALA A 445 17.94 -7.68 12.35
CA ALA A 445 17.53 -6.47 11.64
C ALA A 445 17.69 -5.19 12.48
N ALA A 446 17.38 -5.27 13.78
CA ALA A 446 17.56 -4.15 14.70
C ALA A 446 19.06 -3.87 15.00
N GLY A 447 19.91 -4.90 15.00
CA GLY A 447 21.36 -4.76 15.10
C GLY A 447 21.99 -4.15 13.85
N GLU A 448 21.55 -4.56 12.65
CA GLU A 448 21.96 -3.98 11.37
C GLU A 448 21.58 -2.48 11.30
N GLN A 449 20.33 -2.14 11.63
CA GLN A 449 19.89 -0.74 11.70
C GLN A 449 20.65 0.07 12.77
N ALA A 450 20.96 -0.52 13.93
CA ALA A 450 21.76 0.15 14.96
C ALA A 450 23.21 0.38 14.52
N ALA A 451 23.81 -0.52 13.73
CA ALA A 451 25.13 -0.32 13.17
C ALA A 451 25.15 0.82 12.14
N GLU A 452 24.17 0.89 11.23
CA GLU A 452 24.01 2.03 10.32
C GLU A 452 23.86 3.36 11.06
N MET A 453 23.04 3.40 12.11
CA MET A 453 22.85 4.61 12.93
C MET A 453 24.12 5.04 13.68
N ILE A 454 24.98 4.10 14.09
CA ILE A 454 26.29 4.42 14.69
C ILE A 454 27.27 4.93 13.62
N ILE A 455 27.31 4.33 12.44
CA ILE A 455 28.18 4.75 11.32
C ILE A 455 27.81 6.16 10.79
N GLN A 456 26.55 6.58 10.97
CA GLN A 456 26.09 7.94 10.62
C GLN A 456 26.41 9.00 11.69
N VAL A 457 27.00 8.64 12.83
CA VAL A 457 27.45 9.62 13.83
C VAL A 457 28.74 10.30 13.34
N SER A 458 28.79 11.63 13.43
CA SER A 458 29.98 12.38 13.03
C SER A 458 31.18 12.10 13.95
N ASP A 459 32.33 11.79 13.35
CA ASP A 459 33.64 11.60 14.02
C ASP A 459 34.00 12.70 15.02
N SER A 460 33.47 13.92 14.81
CA SER A 460 33.64 15.07 15.71
C SER A 460 33.20 14.82 17.17
N VAL A 461 32.37 13.80 17.44
CA VAL A 461 32.00 13.44 18.82
C VAL A 461 32.97 12.47 19.49
N ILE A 462 33.84 11.78 18.74
CA ILE A 462 34.69 10.69 19.27
C ILE A 462 35.51 11.16 20.49
N PRO A 463 36.24 12.30 20.45
CA PRO A 463 37.06 12.74 21.59
C PRO A 463 36.26 13.08 22.86
N ALA A 464 34.95 13.30 22.75
CA ALA A 464 34.07 13.57 23.90
C ALA A 464 33.62 12.28 24.63
N PHE A 465 33.75 11.11 23.99
CA PHE A 465 33.38 9.80 24.55
C PHE A 465 34.56 8.84 24.72
N GLU A 466 35.70 9.11 24.07
CA GLU A 466 36.89 8.27 24.04
C GLU A 466 37.35 7.79 25.43
N SER A 467 37.63 8.71 26.36
CA SER A 467 38.05 8.36 27.73
C SER A 467 37.03 7.49 28.50
N ALA A 468 35.73 7.70 28.28
CA ALA A 468 34.68 6.89 28.89
C ALA A 468 34.55 5.50 28.23
N ALA A 469 34.87 5.38 26.93
CA ALA A 469 34.93 4.11 26.23
C ALA A 469 36.17 3.29 26.63
N GLU A 470 37.31 3.94 26.85
CA GLU A 470 38.51 3.31 27.41
C GLU A 470 38.28 2.79 28.83
N GLU A 471 37.67 3.60 29.71
CA GLU A 471 37.32 3.16 31.07
C GLU A 471 36.36 1.96 31.05
N LEU A 472 35.33 1.99 30.18
CA LEU A 472 34.40 0.89 29.98
C LEU A 472 35.10 -0.38 29.49
N LEU A 473 36.04 -0.26 28.55
CA LEU A 473 36.81 -1.39 28.01
C LEU A 473 37.69 -2.04 29.08
N ASN A 474 38.40 -1.21 29.86
CA ASN A 474 39.32 -1.68 30.89
C ASN A 474 38.58 -2.28 32.11
N ASN A 475 37.52 -1.64 32.60
CA ASN A 475 36.87 -2.02 33.86
C ASN A 475 35.80 -3.12 33.73
N SER A 476 35.33 -3.43 32.52
CA SER A 476 34.21 -4.38 32.32
C SER A 476 34.59 -5.85 32.26
N GLY A 477 35.86 -6.19 32.00
CA GLY A 477 36.32 -7.57 31.79
C GLY A 477 35.75 -8.24 30.53
N LEU A 478 35.25 -7.46 29.56
CA LEU A 478 34.63 -7.95 28.33
C LEU A 478 35.43 -7.53 27.10
N SER A 479 35.40 -8.34 26.04
CA SER A 479 36.03 -7.97 24.76
C SER A 479 35.32 -6.78 24.11
N ALA A 480 36.05 -5.98 23.33
CA ALA A 480 35.50 -4.84 22.59
C ALA A 480 34.28 -5.24 21.72
N VAL A 481 34.29 -6.43 21.11
CA VAL A 481 33.16 -6.97 20.34
C VAL A 481 31.94 -7.26 21.22
N ALA A 482 32.14 -7.77 22.44
CA ALA A 482 31.04 -8.02 23.38
C ALA A 482 30.45 -6.72 23.95
N LEU A 483 31.28 -5.68 24.15
CA LEU A 483 30.84 -4.35 24.53
C LEU A 483 30.09 -3.64 23.40
N LEU A 484 30.62 -3.67 22.17
CA LEU A 484 29.95 -3.14 20.99
C LEU A 484 28.62 -3.85 20.73
N SER A 485 28.56 -5.17 20.94
CA SER A 485 27.31 -5.94 20.86
C SER A 485 26.27 -5.47 21.89
N LYS A 486 26.70 -5.16 23.13
CA LYS A 486 25.82 -4.57 24.15
C LYS A 486 25.41 -3.13 23.81
N ALA A 487 26.30 -2.34 23.21
CA ALA A 487 26.00 -0.98 22.77
C ALA A 487 24.97 -0.97 21.61
N LEU A 488 25.15 -1.84 20.61
CA LEU A 488 24.20 -2.07 19.52
C LEU A 488 22.83 -2.51 20.04
N ALA A 489 22.78 -3.51 20.93
CA ALA A 489 21.53 -3.93 21.57
C ALA A 489 20.87 -2.77 22.32
N LYS A 490 21.63 -2.00 23.11
CA LYS A 490 21.12 -0.85 23.86
C LYS A 490 20.59 0.26 22.95
N ALA A 491 21.27 0.56 21.84
CA ALA A 491 20.84 1.52 20.83
C ALA A 491 19.58 1.07 20.09
N ALA A 492 19.48 -0.23 19.78
CA ALA A 492 18.29 -0.88 19.23
C ALA A 492 17.10 -0.98 20.22
N GLY A 493 17.29 -0.58 21.48
CA GLY A 493 16.27 -0.69 22.54
C GLY A 493 16.09 -2.12 23.09
N TYR A 494 16.99 -3.05 22.76
CA TYR A 494 17.01 -4.42 23.27
C TYR A 494 17.75 -4.52 24.61
N SER A 495 17.05 -4.98 25.64
CA SER A 495 17.64 -5.45 26.90
C SER A 495 17.66 -6.98 26.99
N GLU A 496 16.64 -7.65 26.45
CA GLU A 496 16.41 -9.10 26.57
C GLU A 496 15.78 -9.66 25.29
N ILE A 497 16.11 -10.92 24.95
CA ILE A 497 15.50 -11.63 23.81
C ILE A 497 14.29 -12.42 24.31
N LYS A 498 13.09 -11.87 24.14
CA LYS A 498 11.83 -12.57 24.45
C LYS A 498 11.59 -13.73 23.48
N LYS A 499 11.12 -14.87 23.99
CA LYS A 499 10.68 -16.00 23.16
C LYS A 499 9.32 -15.69 22.49
N ARG A 500 9.08 -16.22 21.28
CA ARG A 500 7.81 -16.08 20.52
C ARG A 500 7.34 -17.45 20.02
N SER A 501 6.02 -17.60 19.95
CA SER A 501 5.35 -18.74 19.31
C SER A 501 5.53 -18.75 17.78
N LEU A 502 5.77 -19.93 17.21
CA LEU A 502 5.70 -20.19 15.78
C LEU A 502 4.25 -20.34 15.29
N LEU A 503 3.37 -20.91 16.12
CA LEU A 503 2.00 -21.34 15.77
C LEU A 503 0.94 -20.22 15.82
N THR A 504 1.02 -19.33 16.82
CA THR A 504 0.09 -18.20 17.02
C THR A 504 0.77 -16.83 16.96
N SER A 505 2.11 -16.78 16.83
CA SER A 505 2.92 -15.54 16.77
C SER A 505 2.95 -14.70 18.06
N MET A 506 2.38 -15.20 19.16
CA MET A 506 2.31 -14.46 20.43
C MET A 506 3.69 -14.31 21.10
N GLU A 507 3.94 -13.14 21.68
CA GLU A 507 5.08 -12.88 22.58
C GLU A 507 4.99 -13.69 23.87
N ASN A 508 6.14 -14.09 24.44
CA ASN A 508 6.26 -14.86 25.67
C ASN A 508 5.53 -16.22 25.63
N TYR A 509 5.38 -16.79 24.44
CA TYR A 509 4.99 -18.18 24.22
C TYR A 509 6.09 -18.92 23.45
N VAL A 510 6.08 -20.25 23.52
CA VAL A 510 6.98 -21.16 22.80
C VAL A 510 6.13 -22.27 22.20
N THR A 511 6.33 -22.58 20.92
CA THR A 511 5.63 -23.70 20.29
C THR A 511 6.36 -25.02 20.57
N VAL A 512 5.62 -25.97 21.14
CA VAL A 512 6.10 -27.30 21.50
C VAL A 512 5.37 -28.34 20.64
N LEU A 513 6.10 -29.34 20.15
CA LEU A 513 5.55 -30.55 19.57
C LEU A 513 5.40 -31.60 20.68
N LEU A 514 4.19 -32.11 20.84
CA LEU A 514 3.88 -33.33 21.58
C LEU A 514 3.80 -34.49 20.59
N GLU A 515 4.63 -35.50 20.79
CA GLU A 515 4.38 -36.84 20.25
C GLU A 515 3.98 -37.78 21.39
N ALA A 516 3.18 -38.79 21.05
CA ALA A 516 2.90 -39.93 21.89
C ALA A 516 3.23 -41.20 21.10
N GLY A 517 3.52 -42.31 21.80
CA GLY A 517 3.72 -43.63 21.17
C GLY A 517 2.50 -44.20 20.43
N THR A 518 1.43 -43.41 20.27
CA THR A 518 0.22 -43.71 19.50
C THR A 518 -0.29 -42.44 18.81
N SER A 519 -0.80 -42.57 17.58
CA SER A 519 -1.24 -41.45 16.74
C SER A 519 -2.30 -40.54 17.40
N ILE A 520 -2.07 -39.24 17.36
CA ILE A 520 -2.92 -38.21 17.99
C ILE A 520 -4.02 -37.77 17.01
N TYR A 521 -5.09 -38.56 16.94
CA TYR A 521 -6.20 -38.30 16.00
C TYR A 521 -7.10 -37.10 16.33
N THR A 522 -7.09 -36.59 17.57
CA THR A 522 -7.96 -35.48 18.00
C THR A 522 -7.26 -34.51 18.97
N PRO A 523 -7.61 -33.21 18.96
CA PRO A 523 -7.15 -32.24 19.96
C PRO A 523 -7.42 -32.68 21.41
N SER A 524 -8.59 -33.28 21.66
CA SER A 524 -8.97 -33.77 22.99
C SER A 524 -8.07 -34.90 23.49
N PHE A 525 -7.54 -35.74 22.59
CA PHE A 525 -6.55 -36.75 22.96
C PHE A 525 -5.23 -36.11 23.41
N ALA A 526 -4.75 -35.07 22.70
CA ALA A 526 -3.55 -34.32 23.10
C ALA A 526 -3.72 -33.70 24.50
N PHE A 527 -4.82 -32.99 24.76
CA PHE A 527 -5.13 -32.46 26.09
C PHE A 527 -5.21 -33.55 27.17
N ASN A 528 -5.82 -34.71 26.87
CA ASN A 528 -5.89 -35.85 27.78
C ASN A 528 -4.55 -36.57 27.99
N VAL A 529 -3.55 -36.37 27.12
CA VAL A 529 -2.17 -36.81 27.34
C VAL A 529 -1.45 -35.84 28.27
N LEU A 530 -1.56 -34.52 28.02
CA LEU A 530 -0.97 -33.48 28.88
C LEU A 530 -1.46 -33.56 30.33
N LYS A 531 -2.77 -33.77 30.55
CA LYS A 531 -3.35 -33.91 31.91
C LYS A 531 -2.87 -35.15 32.70
N ARG A 532 -2.04 -36.03 32.12
CA ARG A 532 -1.44 -37.16 32.85
C ARG A 532 -0.20 -36.77 33.65
N PHE A 533 0.48 -35.69 33.27
CA PHE A 533 1.79 -35.32 33.81
C PHE A 533 1.97 -33.82 34.07
N LEU A 534 0.96 -33.00 33.80
CA LEU A 534 0.96 -31.56 34.08
C LEU A 534 -0.27 -31.15 34.92
N PRO A 535 -0.13 -30.17 35.85
CA PRO A 535 -1.26 -29.61 36.57
C PRO A 535 -2.32 -29.03 35.63
N GLU A 536 -3.60 -29.13 36.01
CA GLU A 536 -4.73 -28.72 35.15
C GLU A 536 -4.64 -27.24 34.73
N GLU A 537 -4.26 -26.34 35.65
CA GLU A 537 -4.01 -24.91 35.38
C GLU A 537 -2.99 -24.69 34.25
N LYS A 538 -1.94 -25.52 34.18
CA LYS A 538 -0.91 -25.43 33.14
C LYS A 538 -1.42 -25.95 31.80
N VAL A 539 -2.24 -26.99 31.81
CA VAL A 539 -2.88 -27.51 30.59
C VAL A 539 -3.93 -26.53 30.02
N GLU A 540 -4.61 -25.77 30.88
CA GLU A 540 -5.53 -24.70 30.43
C GLU A 540 -4.82 -23.44 29.90
N ALA A 541 -3.58 -23.18 30.33
CA ALA A 541 -2.75 -22.11 29.79
C ALA A 541 -2.23 -22.37 28.35
N VAL A 542 -2.36 -23.60 27.84
CA VAL A 542 -1.93 -24.00 26.49
C VAL A 542 -2.79 -23.34 25.40
N GLN A 543 -2.14 -22.80 24.38
CA GLN A 543 -2.79 -22.08 23.29
C GLN A 543 -2.55 -22.72 21.91
N GLY A 544 -3.37 -22.33 20.93
CA GLY A 544 -3.15 -22.60 19.51
C GLY A 544 -3.39 -24.03 18.99
N LEU A 545 -3.50 -25.05 19.87
CA LEU A 545 -3.30 -26.47 19.57
C LEU A 545 -3.85 -26.97 18.21
N ALA A 546 -2.94 -27.52 17.40
CA ALA A 546 -3.18 -28.11 16.09
C ALA A 546 -2.51 -29.50 15.98
N LEU A 547 -2.97 -30.34 15.05
CA LEU A 547 -2.40 -31.68 14.81
C LEU A 547 -1.40 -31.65 13.66
N THR A 548 -0.37 -32.50 13.68
CA THR A 548 0.52 -32.71 12.53
C THR A 548 -0.23 -33.41 11.38
N ALA A 549 0.19 -33.16 10.14
CA ALA A 549 -0.46 -33.71 8.94
C ALA A 549 -0.35 -35.24 8.84
N ASP A 550 0.70 -35.83 9.41
CA ASP A 550 0.90 -37.28 9.51
C ASP A 550 0.11 -37.93 10.66
N GLY A 551 -0.52 -37.12 11.53
CA GLY A 551 -1.32 -37.56 12.66
C GLY A 551 -0.54 -38.18 13.82
N LYS A 552 0.79 -38.07 13.86
CA LYS A 552 1.62 -38.61 14.96
C LYS A 552 1.71 -37.68 16.17
N GLY A 553 1.65 -36.37 15.94
CA GLY A 553 1.84 -35.36 16.99
C GLY A 553 0.80 -34.26 17.01
N ALA A 554 0.91 -33.40 18.02
CA ALA A 554 0.18 -32.15 18.16
C ALA A 554 1.14 -31.01 18.50
N VAL A 555 1.01 -29.89 17.81
CA VAL A 555 1.75 -28.66 18.14
C VAL A 555 0.87 -27.71 18.93
N PHE A 556 1.42 -27.07 19.95
CA PHE A 556 0.72 -26.07 20.75
C PHE A 556 1.68 -25.06 21.37
N ASP A 557 1.14 -23.97 21.90
CA ASP A 557 1.90 -22.90 22.52
C ASP A 557 1.85 -22.96 24.04
N VAL A 558 3.03 -22.94 24.66
CA VAL A 558 3.24 -22.93 26.12
C VAL A 558 3.76 -21.55 26.54
N PRO A 559 3.32 -20.97 27.67
CA PRO A 559 3.94 -19.75 28.21
C PRO A 559 5.45 -19.93 28.43
N ALA A 560 6.26 -18.97 28.02
CA ALA A 560 7.72 -19.10 27.94
C ALA A 560 8.42 -19.32 29.29
N GLY A 561 7.79 -18.93 30.41
CA GLY A 561 8.24 -19.19 31.78
C GLY A 561 7.70 -20.50 32.38
N ASP A 562 6.72 -21.15 31.75
CA ASP A 562 6.20 -22.46 32.14
C ASP A 562 6.90 -23.62 31.39
N LEU A 563 7.67 -23.31 30.34
CA LEU A 563 8.32 -24.28 29.46
C LEU A 563 9.10 -25.36 30.22
N ASP A 564 9.87 -24.97 31.24
CA ASP A 564 10.71 -25.90 31.98
C ASP A 564 9.87 -26.86 32.85
N THR A 565 8.69 -26.41 33.31
CA THR A 565 7.68 -27.27 33.96
C THR A 565 7.09 -28.27 32.99
N PHE A 566 6.85 -27.88 31.73
CA PHE A 566 6.37 -28.79 30.68
C PHE A 566 7.43 -29.84 30.33
N LEU A 567 8.67 -29.41 30.11
CA LEU A 567 9.77 -30.28 29.71
C LEU A 567 10.17 -31.27 30.83
N ALA A 568 10.23 -30.84 32.10
CA ALA A 568 10.45 -31.74 33.22
C ALA A 568 9.23 -32.65 33.49
N GLY A 569 8.01 -32.16 33.23
CA GLY A 569 6.79 -32.93 33.37
C GLY A 569 6.79 -34.21 32.54
N GLN A 570 7.35 -34.19 31.32
CA GLN A 570 7.30 -35.33 30.39
C GLN A 570 7.96 -36.60 30.93
N GLU A 571 8.95 -36.49 31.82
CA GLU A 571 9.64 -37.63 32.43
C GLU A 571 8.69 -38.52 33.28
N ASN A 572 7.56 -37.95 33.71
CA ASN A 572 6.52 -38.67 34.47
C ASN A 572 5.54 -39.44 33.57
N ALA A 573 5.69 -39.42 32.24
CA ALA A 573 4.79 -40.06 31.30
C ALA A 573 5.53 -40.99 30.32
N ALA A 574 5.33 -42.29 30.47
CA ALA A 574 5.85 -43.28 29.52
C ALA A 574 5.29 -43.06 28.10
N ASN A 575 6.18 -43.14 27.09
CA ASN A 575 5.86 -42.99 25.67
C ASN A 575 5.27 -41.62 25.29
N VAL A 576 5.77 -40.55 25.90
CA VAL A 576 5.47 -39.15 25.57
C VAL A 576 6.79 -38.39 25.34
N SER A 577 6.83 -37.50 24.34
CA SER A 577 7.93 -36.54 24.15
C SER A 577 7.38 -35.14 23.93
N LEU A 578 8.12 -34.13 24.42
CA LEU A 578 7.87 -32.71 24.22
C LEU A 578 9.14 -32.04 23.65
N GLU A 579 9.11 -31.65 22.38
CA GLU A 579 10.22 -30.94 21.72
C GLU A 579 9.87 -29.47 21.45
N VAL A 580 10.81 -28.55 21.73
CA VAL A 580 10.69 -27.14 21.35
C VAL A 580 10.98 -26.98 19.86
N LEU A 581 9.96 -26.63 19.08
CA LEU A 581 10.09 -26.50 17.64
C LEU A 581 10.90 -25.27 17.22
N LYS A 582 11.74 -25.46 16.19
CA LYS A 582 12.47 -24.39 15.48
C LYS A 582 11.77 -23.95 14.18
N ALA A 583 10.91 -24.80 13.64
CA ALA A 583 10.04 -24.55 12.49
C ALA A 583 8.73 -25.34 12.68
N LEU A 584 7.63 -24.90 12.06
CA LEU A 584 6.39 -25.68 12.11
C LEU A 584 6.48 -26.89 11.17
N PRO A 585 6.15 -28.12 11.63
CA PRO A 585 5.90 -29.24 10.74
C PRO A 585 4.62 -28.97 9.91
N PRO A 586 4.40 -29.70 8.80
CA PRO A 586 3.13 -29.64 8.08
C PRO A 586 1.97 -29.97 9.02
N LEU A 587 1.01 -29.06 9.14
CA LEU A 587 -0.15 -29.22 10.02
C LEU A 587 -1.35 -29.78 9.25
N ARG A 588 -2.13 -30.63 9.91
CA ARG A 588 -3.34 -31.19 9.32
C ARG A 588 -4.33 -30.07 9.04
N GLU A 589 -4.72 -29.90 7.77
CA GLU A 589 -5.81 -28.98 7.42
C GLU A 589 -7.05 -29.34 8.23
N ARG A 590 -7.56 -28.34 8.96
CA ARG A 590 -8.73 -28.53 9.82
C ARG A 590 -9.97 -28.55 8.94
N GLU A 591 -10.32 -29.75 8.46
CA GLU A 591 -11.51 -29.98 7.65
C GLU A 591 -12.70 -29.20 8.22
N GLN A 592 -13.24 -28.30 7.41
CA GLN A 592 -14.44 -27.57 7.79
C GLN A 592 -15.56 -28.58 8.03
N PRO A 593 -16.34 -28.47 9.12
CA PRO A 593 -17.56 -29.25 9.25
C PRO A 593 -18.51 -28.82 8.12
N ARG A 594 -18.50 -29.59 7.01
CA ARG A 594 -19.40 -29.38 5.87
C ARG A 594 -20.82 -29.29 6.41
N GLY A 595 -21.45 -28.12 6.25
CA GLY A 595 -22.71 -27.77 6.91
C GLY A 595 -23.85 -28.72 6.53
N ARG A 596 -23.97 -29.83 7.27
CA ARG A 596 -24.97 -30.86 7.00
C ARG A 596 -26.33 -30.38 7.53
N PHE A 597 -27.10 -29.76 6.65
CA PHE A 597 -28.53 -29.57 6.86
C PHE A 597 -29.16 -30.90 7.26
N GLY A 598 -29.72 -30.96 8.47
CA GLY A 598 -30.29 -32.16 9.06
C GLY A 598 -31.14 -31.78 10.27
N SER A 599 -32.45 -31.88 10.13
CA SER A 599 -33.40 -31.61 11.22
C SER A 599 -33.36 -32.76 12.25
N GLY A 600 -33.32 -32.42 13.54
CA GLY A 600 -33.33 -33.39 14.64
C GLY A 600 -32.92 -32.71 15.95
N GLY A 601 -33.86 -32.52 16.86
CA GLY A 601 -33.64 -31.74 18.09
C GLY A 601 -32.92 -32.49 19.22
N GLY A 602 -32.39 -31.74 20.18
CA GLY A 602 -31.85 -32.31 21.42
C GLY A 602 -31.18 -31.31 22.37
N PHE A 603 -31.66 -31.29 23.61
CA PHE A 603 -30.90 -30.98 24.84
C PHE A 603 -29.96 -29.75 24.90
N SER A 604 -30.57 -28.59 25.16
CA SER A 604 -29.88 -27.48 25.85
C SER A 604 -29.77 -27.78 27.36
N GLY A 605 -28.66 -28.35 27.80
CA GLY A 605 -28.36 -28.60 29.23
C GLY A 605 -28.01 -27.32 29.99
N GLY A 606 -29.01 -26.50 30.32
CA GLY A 606 -28.82 -25.25 31.09
C GLY A 606 -28.62 -25.49 32.59
N SER A 607 -27.66 -24.80 33.20
CA SER A 607 -27.30 -24.96 34.62
C SER A 607 -28.40 -24.50 35.59
N ARG A 608 -28.43 -25.13 36.77
CA ARG A 608 -29.34 -24.82 37.87
C ARG A 608 -29.11 -23.39 38.40
N PHE A 609 -30.17 -22.61 38.55
CA PHE A 609 -30.22 -21.49 39.50
C PHE A 609 -31.51 -21.54 40.31
N SER A 610 -31.42 -21.13 41.58
CA SER A 610 -32.53 -21.19 42.54
C SER A 610 -33.42 -19.95 42.44
N GLY A 611 -34.73 -20.14 42.38
CA GLY A 611 -35.75 -19.10 42.39
C GLY A 611 -37.13 -19.76 42.46
N GLY A 612 -37.96 -19.38 43.45
CA GLY A 612 -39.11 -20.20 43.85
C GLY A 612 -40.48 -19.53 43.79
N ARG A 613 -41.51 -20.38 43.73
CA ARG A 613 -42.96 -20.13 43.91
C ARG A 613 -43.68 -19.29 42.83
N GLY A 614 -44.81 -19.85 42.36
CA GLY A 614 -45.82 -19.16 41.56
C GLY A 614 -45.94 -19.70 40.12
N GLY A 615 -47.10 -20.10 39.61
CA GLY A 615 -48.38 -20.29 40.30
C GLY A 615 -49.63 -20.15 39.42
N ARG A 616 -49.91 -21.15 38.56
CA ARG A 616 -51.13 -21.31 37.71
C ARG A 616 -51.36 -20.29 36.57
N GLY A 617 -51.72 -20.84 35.41
CA GLY A 617 -52.95 -20.42 34.71
C GLY A 617 -52.81 -19.85 33.29
N GLY A 618 -53.83 -20.13 32.46
CA GLY A 618 -54.11 -19.38 31.23
C GLY A 618 -53.46 -19.90 29.94
N GLY A 619 -54.05 -20.95 29.35
CA GLY A 619 -53.81 -21.29 27.94
C GLY A 619 -54.90 -20.73 27.03
N GLY A 620 -54.56 -20.46 25.77
CA GLY A 620 -55.48 -19.96 24.72
C GLY A 620 -55.11 -18.56 24.20
N GLY A 621 -55.29 -18.24 22.92
CA GLY A 621 -55.69 -19.13 21.83
C GLY A 621 -55.97 -18.40 20.51
N PHE A 622 -55.54 -19.03 19.40
CA PHE A 622 -56.02 -18.89 18.02
C PHE A 622 -56.15 -17.51 17.32
N SER A 623 -55.53 -17.47 16.13
CA SER A 623 -56.06 -16.89 14.87
C SER A 623 -55.98 -15.37 14.63
N GLY A 624 -56.25 -14.97 13.38
CA GLY A 624 -56.76 -13.63 13.07
C GLY A 624 -55.98 -12.76 12.08
N ARG A 625 -55.69 -13.22 10.86
CA ARG A 625 -55.31 -12.28 9.78
C ARG A 625 -56.51 -11.37 9.43
N ARG A 626 -56.34 -10.06 9.56
CA ARG A 626 -56.76 -8.99 8.61
C ARG A 626 -56.38 -7.62 9.21
N ASN A 627 -56.16 -6.52 8.50
CA ASN A 627 -55.83 -6.15 7.11
C ASN A 627 -56.29 -4.67 6.99
N ASP A 628 -55.46 -3.81 6.40
CA ASP A 628 -55.83 -2.51 5.79
C ASP A 628 -56.26 -1.26 6.64
N ARG A 629 -55.64 -0.14 6.23
CA ARG A 629 -56.23 1.20 5.87
C ARG A 629 -56.43 2.37 6.87
N PHE A 630 -55.77 3.47 6.49
CA PHE A 630 -56.19 4.90 6.49
C PHE A 630 -56.36 5.71 7.81
N GLY A 631 -56.21 7.04 7.68
CA GLY A 631 -56.29 8.07 8.74
C GLY A 631 -54.89 8.49 9.26
N SER A 632 -54.22 9.57 8.84
CA SER A 632 -54.58 10.94 8.38
C SER A 632 -54.88 11.95 9.51
N SER A 633 -54.45 13.22 9.31
CA SER A 633 -54.64 14.40 10.18
C SER A 633 -53.99 14.32 11.58
N GLY A 634 -52.87 14.98 11.88
CA GLY A 634 -52.71 16.44 11.88
C GLY A 634 -52.85 17.01 13.31
N GLY A 635 -51.92 17.85 13.79
CA GLY A 635 -51.96 18.33 15.18
C GLY A 635 -50.83 19.29 15.60
N ARG A 636 -51.05 20.59 15.39
CA ARG A 636 -50.14 21.72 15.71
C ARG A 636 -49.69 21.77 17.19
N GLY A 637 -48.48 22.31 17.43
CA GLY A 637 -48.34 23.42 18.40
C GLY A 637 -47.05 23.50 19.23
N ARG A 638 -46.51 24.74 19.32
CA ARG A 638 -45.74 25.38 20.42
C ARG A 638 -44.88 24.46 21.32
N GLY A 639 -43.56 24.56 21.42
CA GLY A 639 -42.66 25.70 21.15
C GLY A 639 -42.47 26.60 22.37
N ASN A 640 -41.25 26.70 22.90
CA ASN A 640 -40.84 27.69 23.91
C ASN A 640 -39.37 28.09 23.75
N THR A 641 -38.99 29.25 24.30
CA THR A 641 -37.68 29.89 24.20
C THR A 641 -36.79 29.64 25.43
N GLY A 642 -35.46 29.66 25.26
CA GLY A 642 -34.49 29.53 26.36
C GLY A 642 -33.13 30.16 26.04
N LYS A 643 -32.68 31.08 26.91
CA LYS A 643 -31.38 31.79 26.88
C LYS A 643 -30.22 30.80 27.12
N ARG A 644 -29.05 30.87 26.45
CA ARG A 644 -27.96 31.90 26.49
C ARG A 644 -27.21 31.98 27.84
N CYS A 645 -25.89 32.10 27.71
CA CYS A 645 -24.84 32.19 28.74
C CYS A 645 -24.57 30.88 29.49
N PHE A 646 -23.31 30.51 29.80
CA PHE A 646 -22.03 31.17 29.46
C PHE A 646 -21.34 30.51 28.25
#